data_AF-A0A7K3D1X6-F1
#
_entry.id   AF-A0A7K3D1X6-F1
#
_cell.length_a   1.000
_cell.length_b   1.000
_cell.length_c   1.000
_cell.angle_alpha   90.00
_cell.angle_beta   90.00
_cell.angle_gamma   90.00
#
_symmetry.space_group_name_H-M   'P 1'
#
loop_
_entity.id
_entity.type
_entity.pdbx_description
1 polymer ?
#
loop_
_entity_poly.entity_id
_entity_poly.type
_entity_poly.pdbx_seq_one_letter_code
_entity_poly.pdbx_strand_id
1 'polypeptide(L)'
;MTGPAATSGPAETSGPTGTNGPAERESRRAANARKRLSRRPSRLGTAAGTAPGPDRTREPGAGFPALLERVWQRARTAPDLRASLDILLGLDGHVPPQVQLRALSTTEEAALHALWGLTWREDTTTDTATVTATATGESESVSAGAVPALDLNEAAAEEPVFVGELALATTGRIVLRGPAQGPLDRRHLVGGVLRVPWSLQAARAHHAHLSRAAARTARTLADCRAWLERQGEKGRDELLEQAKEAALRTAPFVLYQEHRQYTNFREQNSLTGKTLWPGHPDCVLSSLQQLPLELWSDHDVQLVIGLTLLIRSAGAGRVEEANGTQLSIDHVAAMLERIRHSYNSVPGEPVAPAASHGVEDLKTLAEALGARRRQVIRQVPLYREIHGTLMHKVERIAAGTDGVRRRDEELSRRLAARLPLAGTTLDELGHSAAADPAWLARPHGSHATGLEALVHESVTAIADVFAADFAMSRGMRSLPALIKALRAESWAEICGWDITHYFCCVVPRPQARAHFGDSVEAMADAAWAMSSRMQYNSWHFVPGNLPRHPAVVARDHFVPPTIPDIAFFSDQHHHGHVSNQVRFSIRSPQPVEVAGRTFNGFVDLRLLRCAGAPFTEPDLLAAHRASRFIARATTLAAELTLAGTPVEVTAFDAPWHWHTITGTPPGTDGPTAPAPQGVPR
;
A
#
# COMPACT_ATOMS: atom_id res chain seq x y z
N MET A 1 59.83 -43.03 -6.30
CA MET A 1 60.73 -42.65 -7.41
C MET A 1 60.23 -43.34 -8.66
N THR A 2 60.12 -42.56 -9.74
CA THR A 2 60.20 -42.97 -11.16
C THR A 2 59.17 -43.98 -11.69
N GLY A 3 58.20 -43.48 -12.47
CA GLY A 3 57.83 -44.14 -13.75
C GLY A 3 58.98 -44.00 -14.78
N PRO A 4 58.85 -44.38 -16.08
CA PRO A 4 57.63 -44.23 -16.90
C PRO A 4 57.43 -45.26 -18.07
N ALA A 5 56.43 -44.96 -18.92
CA ALA A 5 56.27 -45.26 -20.36
C ALA A 5 55.88 -46.70 -20.80
N ALA A 6 55.04 -47.02 -21.79
CA ALA A 6 54.09 -46.39 -22.74
C ALA A 6 54.28 -47.08 -24.11
N THR A 7 53.24 -47.70 -24.68
CA THR A 7 52.97 -47.94 -26.13
C THR A 7 51.61 -48.66 -26.26
N SER A 8 50.56 -48.02 -26.78
CA SER A 8 50.06 -47.98 -28.18
C SER A 8 48.86 -48.92 -28.42
N GLY A 9 47.68 -48.36 -28.75
CA GLY A 9 46.41 -49.05 -29.09
C GLY A 9 46.39 -49.63 -30.51
N PRO A 10 45.24 -49.73 -31.23
CA PRO A 10 43.83 -49.43 -30.88
C PRO A 10 42.82 -50.54 -31.30
N ALA A 11 41.54 -50.42 -30.92
CA ALA A 11 40.37 -50.60 -31.80
C ALA A 11 39.05 -50.43 -31.02
N GLU A 12 38.18 -49.60 -31.58
CA GLU A 12 36.90 -49.11 -31.07
C GLU A 12 35.77 -50.15 -31.15
N THR A 13 34.73 -49.97 -30.33
CA THR A 13 33.32 -49.98 -30.79
C THR A 13 32.39 -49.36 -29.73
N SER A 14 32.07 -48.08 -29.96
CA SER A 14 30.76 -47.43 -29.80
C SER A 14 29.73 -47.96 -28.79
N GLY A 15 29.49 -47.17 -27.73
CA GLY A 15 28.26 -47.15 -26.92
C GLY A 15 27.73 -45.70 -26.77
N PRO A 16 26.41 -45.48 -26.66
CA PRO A 16 25.79 -44.18 -26.90
C PRO A 16 25.98 -43.21 -25.73
N THR A 17 26.31 -41.98 -26.09
CA THR A 17 26.47 -40.79 -25.26
C THR A 17 25.11 -40.29 -24.73
N GLY A 18 24.82 -40.57 -23.46
CA GLY A 18 23.81 -39.86 -22.69
C GLY A 18 24.38 -38.54 -22.17
N THR A 19 24.07 -37.45 -22.86
CA THR A 19 24.39 -36.07 -22.47
C THR A 19 23.56 -35.64 -21.26
N ASN A 20 24.13 -35.74 -20.06
CA ASN A 20 23.65 -34.98 -18.91
C ASN A 20 24.03 -33.51 -19.12
N GLY A 21 23.14 -32.76 -19.79
CA GLY A 21 23.17 -31.30 -19.79
C GLY A 21 22.97 -30.74 -18.38
N PRO A 22 23.38 -29.49 -18.11
CA PRO A 22 23.26 -28.90 -16.79
C PRO A 22 21.78 -28.78 -16.46
N ALA A 23 21.35 -29.43 -15.37
CA ALA A 23 20.02 -29.25 -14.81
C ALA A 23 19.75 -27.75 -14.69
N GLU A 24 18.77 -27.25 -15.44
CA GLU A 24 18.31 -25.87 -15.37
C GLU A 24 18.05 -25.54 -13.90
N ARG A 25 18.89 -24.67 -13.33
CA ARG A 25 18.62 -24.10 -12.01
C ARG A 25 17.30 -23.37 -12.11
N GLU A 26 16.26 -23.99 -11.61
CA GLU A 26 14.93 -23.42 -11.56
C GLU A 26 15.01 -21.98 -11.04
N SER A 27 14.47 -21.05 -11.82
CA SER A 27 14.51 -19.64 -11.44
C SER A 27 13.85 -19.46 -10.07
N ARG A 28 14.40 -18.59 -9.22
CA ARG A 28 13.81 -18.27 -7.90
C ARG A 28 12.34 -17.87 -8.00
N ARG A 29 11.93 -17.31 -9.15
CA ARG A 29 10.54 -17.01 -9.52
C ARG A 29 9.69 -18.27 -9.59
N ALA A 30 10.16 -19.31 -10.28
CA ALA A 30 9.49 -20.61 -10.35
C ALA A 30 9.47 -21.31 -8.97
N ALA A 31 10.56 -21.24 -8.21
CA ALA A 31 10.60 -21.78 -6.84
C ALA A 31 9.61 -21.07 -5.89
N ASN A 32 9.48 -19.73 -5.98
CA ASN A 32 8.52 -18.96 -5.20
C ASN A 32 7.08 -19.18 -5.69
N ALA A 33 6.86 -19.35 -6.99
CA ALA A 33 5.55 -19.69 -7.54
C ALA A 33 5.09 -21.07 -7.05
N ARG A 34 5.98 -22.06 -7.04
CA ARG A 34 5.71 -23.40 -6.50
C ARG A 34 5.47 -23.40 -5.00
N LYS A 35 6.25 -22.63 -4.22
CA LYS A 35 5.97 -22.38 -2.78
C LYS A 35 4.62 -21.70 -2.55
N ARG A 36 4.16 -20.85 -3.48
CA ARG A 36 2.83 -20.23 -3.41
C ARG A 36 1.70 -21.20 -3.78
N LEU A 37 1.94 -22.08 -4.76
CA LEU A 37 1.00 -23.14 -5.13
C LEU A 37 0.86 -24.17 -4.01
N SER A 38 1.96 -24.61 -3.41
CA SER A 38 1.95 -25.58 -2.29
C SER A 38 1.36 -25.01 -0.99
N ARG A 39 1.21 -23.68 -0.89
CA ARG A 39 0.67 -22.97 0.28
C ARG A 39 -0.72 -22.38 0.04
N ARG A 40 -1.29 -22.54 -1.16
CA ARG A 40 -2.71 -22.29 -1.36
C ARG A 40 -3.46 -23.40 -0.61
N PRO A 41 -4.48 -23.09 0.21
CA PRO A 41 -5.31 -24.14 0.77
C PRO A 41 -5.97 -24.95 -0.34
N SER A 42 -6.10 -26.27 -0.14
CA SER A 42 -6.96 -27.09 -1.00
C SER A 42 -8.38 -26.54 -0.96
N ARG A 43 -9.06 -26.53 -2.11
CA ARG A 43 -10.48 -26.17 -2.19
C ARG A 43 -11.27 -27.45 -2.28
N LEU A 44 -12.13 -27.73 -1.30
CA LEU A 44 -13.16 -28.77 -1.39
C LEU A 44 -12.64 -30.09 -2.00
N GLY A 45 -11.50 -30.61 -1.50
CA GLY A 45 -10.91 -31.86 -1.99
C GLY A 45 -10.04 -31.78 -3.25
N THR A 46 -9.97 -30.63 -3.93
CA THR A 46 -8.99 -30.40 -5.02
C THR A 46 -7.66 -29.86 -4.48
N ALA A 47 -6.57 -30.50 -4.92
CA ALA A 47 -5.23 -30.08 -4.57
C ALA A 47 -4.95 -28.66 -5.09
N ALA A 48 -4.23 -27.89 -4.29
CA ALA A 48 -3.89 -26.53 -4.64
C ALA A 48 -3.07 -26.48 -5.95
N GLY A 49 -3.54 -25.72 -6.94
CA GLY A 49 -2.86 -25.58 -8.23
C GLY A 49 -3.24 -26.60 -9.31
N THR A 50 -4.24 -27.46 -9.08
CA THR A 50 -4.73 -28.42 -10.10
C THR A 50 -5.96 -27.93 -10.88
N ALA A 51 -6.37 -26.68 -10.70
CA ALA A 51 -7.48 -26.10 -11.47
C ALA A 51 -7.07 -25.96 -12.95
N PRO A 52 -7.90 -26.44 -13.91
CA PRO A 52 -7.57 -26.44 -15.35
C PRO A 52 -7.50 -25.04 -15.99
N GLY A 53 -7.81 -23.98 -15.24
CA GLY A 53 -7.72 -22.58 -15.68
C GLY A 53 -7.59 -21.62 -14.48
N PRO A 54 -7.38 -20.31 -14.74
CA PRO A 54 -7.39 -19.31 -13.67
C PRO A 54 -8.76 -19.27 -12.98
N ASP A 55 -8.75 -19.17 -11.65
CA ASP A 55 -9.94 -19.20 -10.78
C ASP A 55 -11.08 -18.27 -11.26
N ARG A 56 -10.72 -17.14 -11.89
CA ARG A 56 -11.61 -16.28 -12.67
C ARG A 56 -10.84 -15.68 -13.83
N THR A 57 -11.47 -15.64 -14.99
CA THR A 57 -11.03 -14.81 -16.11
C THR A 57 -11.38 -13.36 -15.81
N ARG A 58 -10.45 -12.45 -16.09
CA ARG A 58 -10.65 -11.01 -15.90
C ARG A 58 -11.76 -10.56 -16.86
N GLU A 59 -12.74 -9.82 -16.35
CA GLU A 59 -13.75 -9.19 -17.20
C GLU A 59 -13.05 -8.34 -18.29
N PRO A 60 -13.45 -8.47 -19.56
CA PRO A 60 -12.98 -7.59 -20.62
C PRO A 60 -13.21 -6.13 -20.24
N GLY A 61 -12.16 -5.31 -20.20
CA GLY A 61 -12.26 -3.90 -19.81
C GLY A 61 -12.15 -3.60 -18.30
N ALA A 62 -11.82 -4.59 -17.46
CA ALA A 62 -11.57 -4.37 -16.03
C ALA A 62 -10.12 -3.94 -15.72
N GLY A 63 -9.94 -3.21 -14.61
CA GLY A 63 -8.67 -2.78 -14.02
C GLY A 63 -7.86 -1.75 -14.82
N PHE A 64 -6.59 -1.56 -14.46
CA PHE A 64 -5.86 -0.33 -14.78
C PHE A 64 -5.74 0.03 -16.27
N PRO A 65 -5.35 -0.87 -17.21
CA PRO A 65 -5.21 -0.49 -18.61
C PRO A 65 -6.52 0.02 -19.23
N ALA A 66 -7.64 -0.60 -18.90
CA ALA A 66 -8.94 -0.20 -19.40
C ALA A 66 -9.44 1.10 -18.76
N LEU A 67 -9.10 1.36 -17.49
CA LEU A 67 -9.31 2.68 -16.89
C LEU A 67 -8.55 3.75 -17.69
N LEU A 68 -7.26 3.55 -17.97
CA LEU A 68 -6.47 4.52 -18.71
C LEU A 68 -7.02 4.79 -20.11
N GLU A 69 -7.49 3.75 -20.81
CA GLU A 69 -8.12 3.90 -22.11
C GLU A 69 -9.37 4.79 -22.03
N ARG A 70 -10.26 4.56 -21.05
CA ARG A 70 -11.45 5.40 -20.84
C ARG A 70 -11.07 6.85 -20.51
N VAL A 71 -10.10 7.06 -19.62
CA VAL A 71 -9.59 8.39 -19.25
C VAL A 71 -9.06 9.10 -20.49
N TRP A 72 -8.28 8.40 -21.32
CA TRP A 72 -7.73 8.96 -22.55
C TRP A 72 -8.82 9.34 -23.56
N GLN A 73 -9.82 8.48 -23.79
CA GLN A 73 -10.92 8.81 -24.69
C GLN A 73 -11.72 10.02 -24.22
N ARG A 74 -12.01 10.10 -22.91
CA ARG A 74 -12.70 11.26 -22.33
C ARG A 74 -11.88 12.54 -22.44
N ALA A 75 -10.57 12.48 -22.20
CA ALA A 75 -9.69 13.64 -22.35
C ALA A 75 -9.66 14.13 -23.81
N ARG A 76 -9.72 13.23 -24.81
CA ARG A 76 -9.74 13.59 -26.23
C ARG A 76 -11.03 14.27 -26.70
N THR A 77 -12.14 14.00 -26.03
CA THR A 77 -13.45 14.59 -26.35
C THR A 77 -13.80 15.78 -25.46
N ALA A 78 -12.87 16.20 -24.59
CA ALA A 78 -13.03 17.40 -23.76
C ALA A 78 -13.09 18.67 -24.64
N PRO A 79 -13.80 19.72 -24.20
CA PRO A 79 -14.02 20.93 -25.01
C PRO A 79 -12.74 21.71 -25.34
N ASP A 80 -11.72 21.61 -24.48
CA ASP A 80 -10.45 22.30 -24.64
C ASP A 80 -9.31 21.55 -23.94
N LEU A 81 -8.06 21.99 -24.17
CA LEU A 81 -6.86 21.36 -23.60
C LEU A 81 -6.78 21.45 -22.07
N ARG A 82 -7.36 22.48 -21.45
CA ARG A 82 -7.36 22.63 -19.99
C ARG A 82 -8.26 21.58 -19.36
N ALA A 83 -9.46 21.38 -19.91
CA ALA A 83 -10.39 20.34 -19.52
C ALA A 83 -9.80 18.94 -19.77
N SER A 84 -9.12 18.72 -20.90
CA SER A 84 -8.36 17.49 -21.14
C SER A 84 -7.33 17.25 -20.03
N LEU A 85 -6.55 18.28 -19.69
CA LEU A 85 -5.51 18.20 -18.67
C LEU A 85 -6.09 17.89 -17.28
N ASP A 86 -7.22 18.49 -16.91
CA ASP A 86 -7.89 18.22 -15.62
C ASP A 86 -8.38 16.76 -15.52
N ILE A 87 -8.96 16.23 -16.60
CA ILE A 87 -9.33 14.82 -16.70
C ILE A 87 -8.09 13.93 -16.54
N LEU A 88 -7.00 14.25 -17.25
CA LEU A 88 -5.77 13.47 -17.18
C LEU A 88 -5.16 13.53 -15.77
N LEU A 89 -5.09 14.69 -15.13
CA LEU A 89 -4.47 14.89 -13.80
C LEU A 89 -5.22 14.11 -12.73
N GLY A 90 -6.56 14.15 -12.78
CA GLY A 90 -7.41 13.42 -11.84
C GLY A 90 -7.61 11.94 -12.18
N LEU A 91 -7.09 11.46 -13.32
CA LEU A 91 -7.50 10.19 -13.94
C LEU A 91 -9.02 10.04 -13.93
N ASP A 92 -9.71 11.09 -14.38
CA ASP A 92 -11.16 11.20 -14.38
C ASP A 92 -11.79 11.01 -12.98
N GLY A 93 -11.24 11.71 -11.97
CA GLY A 93 -11.72 11.68 -10.59
C GLY A 93 -11.30 10.45 -9.78
N HIS A 94 -10.41 9.61 -10.30
CA HIS A 94 -9.92 8.41 -9.59
C HIS A 94 -8.75 8.69 -8.66
N VAL A 95 -8.06 9.83 -8.82
CA VAL A 95 -6.99 10.30 -7.92
C VAL A 95 -7.05 11.82 -7.75
N PRO A 96 -6.58 12.38 -6.61
CA PRO A 96 -6.43 13.82 -6.48
C PRO A 96 -5.39 14.35 -7.49
N PRO A 97 -5.69 15.42 -8.25
CA PRO A 97 -4.78 16.01 -9.25
C PRO A 97 -3.38 16.31 -8.71
N GLN A 98 -3.28 16.71 -7.44
CA GLN A 98 -2.02 17.06 -6.77
C GLN A 98 -1.06 15.88 -6.65
N VAL A 99 -1.55 14.63 -6.75
CA VAL A 99 -0.68 13.45 -6.80
C VAL A 99 0.11 13.43 -8.11
N GLN A 100 -0.56 13.68 -9.23
CA GLN A 100 0.12 13.70 -10.54
C GLN A 100 0.98 14.92 -10.75
N LEU A 101 0.59 16.09 -10.23
CA LEU A 101 1.48 17.27 -10.26
C LEU A 101 2.82 16.99 -9.57
N ARG A 102 2.81 16.25 -8.46
CA ARG A 102 4.02 15.82 -7.75
C ARG A 102 4.77 14.67 -8.43
N ALA A 103 4.21 14.09 -9.50
CA ALA A 103 4.84 13.03 -10.27
C ALA A 103 5.62 13.57 -11.48
N LEU A 104 5.42 14.85 -11.84
CA LEU A 104 6.05 15.48 -13.00
C LEU A 104 7.56 15.54 -12.84
N SER A 105 8.29 15.23 -13.91
CA SER A 105 9.71 15.59 -14.03
C SER A 105 9.89 17.11 -13.97
N THR A 106 11.13 17.56 -13.74
CA THR A 106 11.46 18.99 -13.71
C THR A 106 11.04 19.69 -15.02
N THR A 107 11.17 19.00 -16.16
CA THR A 107 10.78 19.56 -17.46
C THR A 107 9.27 19.60 -17.64
N GLU A 108 8.56 18.57 -17.21
CA GLU A 108 7.10 18.54 -17.26
C GLU A 108 6.47 19.59 -16.33
N GLU A 109 7.01 19.77 -15.12
CA GLU A 109 6.60 20.83 -14.18
C GLU A 109 6.80 22.22 -14.81
N ALA A 110 7.99 22.48 -15.36
CA ALA A 110 8.31 23.75 -16.01
C ALA A 110 7.34 24.07 -17.14
N ALA A 111 6.94 23.05 -17.90
CA ALA A 111 6.06 23.21 -19.04
C ALA A 111 4.61 23.44 -18.61
N LEU A 112 4.10 22.69 -17.62
CA LEU A 112 2.77 22.93 -17.06
C LEU A 112 2.66 24.31 -16.41
N HIS A 113 3.72 24.76 -15.73
CA HIS A 113 3.78 26.11 -15.18
C HIS A 113 3.76 27.17 -16.28
N ALA A 114 4.56 26.99 -17.34
CA ALA A 114 4.65 27.97 -18.43
C ALA A 114 3.37 28.08 -19.27
N LEU A 115 2.65 26.97 -19.47
CA LEU A 115 1.45 26.91 -20.29
C LEU A 115 0.16 27.21 -19.52
N TRP A 116 0.07 26.76 -18.27
CA TRP A 116 -1.19 26.79 -17.50
C TRP A 116 -1.03 27.33 -16.08
N GLY A 117 0.16 27.82 -15.68
CA GLY A 117 0.42 28.28 -14.32
C GLY A 117 0.36 27.16 -13.27
N LEU A 118 0.39 25.90 -13.70
CA LEU A 118 0.26 24.76 -12.79
C LEU A 118 1.62 24.29 -12.29
N THR A 119 1.76 24.21 -10.97
CA THR A 119 2.89 23.57 -10.31
C THR A 119 2.39 22.79 -9.10
N TRP A 120 3.17 21.82 -8.63
CA TRP A 120 2.92 21.17 -7.36
C TRP A 120 3.39 22.00 -6.16
N ARG A 121 4.21 23.03 -6.41
CA ARG A 121 4.72 23.93 -5.38
C ARG A 121 3.60 24.90 -5.01
N GLU A 122 3.18 24.89 -3.75
CA GLU A 122 2.25 25.90 -3.24
C GLU A 122 2.95 27.28 -3.31
N ASP A 123 2.22 28.32 -3.71
CA ASP A 123 2.73 29.69 -3.74
C ASP A 123 3.14 30.10 -2.33
N THR A 124 4.44 30.03 -2.03
CA THR A 124 5.02 30.53 -0.78
C THR A 124 5.11 32.05 -0.73
N THR A 125 4.27 32.77 -1.49
CA THR A 125 4.16 34.24 -1.51
C THR A 125 3.12 34.76 -0.52
N THR A 126 3.15 34.26 0.72
CA THR A 126 2.52 34.97 1.86
C THR A 126 3.45 34.95 3.07
N ASP A 127 4.65 35.50 2.90
CA ASP A 127 5.36 36.12 4.00
C ASP A 127 4.62 37.41 4.38
N THR A 128 3.71 37.26 5.32
CA THR A 128 3.00 38.39 5.94
C THR A 128 3.94 39.02 6.97
N ALA A 129 4.87 39.87 6.49
CA ALA A 129 5.63 40.77 7.34
C ALA A 129 4.94 42.14 7.38
N THR A 130 4.09 42.30 8.40
CA THR A 130 3.89 43.52 9.19
C THR A 130 3.74 44.85 8.42
N VAL A 131 2.48 45.22 8.14
CA VAL A 131 2.08 46.62 7.99
C VAL A 131 2.20 47.29 9.36
N THR A 132 3.33 47.95 9.60
CA THR A 132 3.37 49.13 10.48
C THR A 132 3.38 50.36 9.60
N ALA A 133 2.29 51.12 9.68
CA ALA A 133 2.15 52.42 9.06
C ALA A 133 3.18 53.39 9.65
N THR A 134 4.05 53.95 8.81
CA THR A 134 4.50 55.34 8.91
C THR A 134 4.88 55.86 7.53
N ALA A 135 4.51 57.11 7.29
CA ALA A 135 4.45 57.77 6.02
C ALA A 135 5.81 58.23 5.47
N THR A 136 5.77 58.59 4.17
CA THR A 136 6.67 59.45 3.39
C THR A 136 8.05 58.90 3.00
N GLY A 137 8.23 58.71 1.68
CA GLY A 137 9.54 58.54 1.05
C GLY A 137 9.43 57.84 -0.31
N GLU A 138 9.47 58.61 -1.39
CA GLU A 138 9.60 58.12 -2.76
C GLU A 138 10.86 57.26 -2.89
N SER A 139 10.72 56.02 -3.34
CA SER A 139 11.82 55.23 -3.89
C SER A 139 11.26 54.17 -4.83
N GLU A 140 11.66 54.27 -6.11
CA GLU A 140 11.42 53.28 -7.15
C GLU A 140 12.01 51.92 -6.73
N SER A 141 11.15 50.96 -6.43
CA SER A 141 11.54 49.56 -6.22
C SER A 141 11.03 48.71 -7.38
N VAL A 142 11.98 48.12 -8.11
CA VAL A 142 11.75 47.14 -9.17
C VAL A 142 11.08 45.90 -8.57
N SER A 143 9.76 45.83 -8.73
CA SER A 143 8.93 44.67 -8.39
C SER A 143 9.33 43.47 -9.25
N ALA A 144 9.79 42.40 -8.61
CA ALA A 144 9.93 41.09 -9.22
C ALA A 144 8.52 40.54 -9.52
N GLY A 145 8.10 40.76 -10.76
CA GLY A 145 6.75 40.48 -11.24
C GLY A 145 6.31 39.05 -10.99
N ALA A 146 5.22 38.90 -10.23
CA ALA A 146 4.29 37.80 -10.42
C ALA A 146 3.88 37.82 -11.90
N VAL A 147 4.13 36.72 -12.61
CA VAL A 147 3.66 36.58 -13.98
C VAL A 147 2.14 36.44 -13.89
N PRO A 148 1.35 37.38 -14.44
CA PRO A 148 -0.10 37.20 -14.47
C PRO A 148 -0.40 35.90 -15.21
N ALA A 149 -1.30 35.09 -14.66
CA ALA A 149 -1.83 33.92 -15.35
C ALA A 149 -2.34 34.37 -16.72
N LEU A 150 -1.75 33.82 -17.78
CA LEU A 150 -2.12 34.17 -19.15
C LEU A 150 -3.59 33.82 -19.37
N ASP A 151 -4.40 34.79 -19.77
CA ASP A 151 -5.71 34.51 -20.33
C ASP A 151 -5.50 33.78 -21.66
N LEU A 152 -5.72 32.46 -21.63
CA LEU A 152 -5.49 31.57 -22.77
C LEU A 152 -6.33 31.95 -23.99
N ASN A 153 -7.40 32.74 -23.79
CA ASN A 153 -8.24 33.25 -24.87
C ASN A 153 -7.58 34.42 -25.63
N GLU A 154 -6.73 35.23 -25.00
CA GLU A 154 -5.96 36.28 -25.70
C GLU A 154 -4.68 35.71 -26.35
N ALA A 155 -4.06 34.69 -25.76
CA ALA A 155 -2.90 34.01 -26.33
C ALA A 155 -3.22 33.17 -27.59
N ALA A 156 -4.49 32.88 -27.86
CA ALA A 156 -4.93 32.16 -29.06
C ALA A 156 -4.82 32.99 -30.36
N ALA A 157 -4.56 34.30 -30.27
CA ALA A 157 -4.39 35.18 -31.42
C ALA A 157 -2.94 35.23 -31.95
N GLU A 158 -1.95 34.73 -31.21
CA GLU A 158 -0.55 34.66 -31.66
C GLU A 158 -0.24 33.32 -32.35
N GLU A 159 0.51 33.36 -33.45
CA GLU A 159 0.94 32.16 -34.16
C GLU A 159 1.88 31.30 -33.28
N PRO A 160 1.63 29.98 -33.12
CA PRO A 160 2.43 29.14 -32.23
C PRO A 160 3.86 28.96 -32.76
N VAL A 161 4.85 29.26 -31.93
CA VAL A 161 6.28 29.07 -32.28
C VAL A 161 6.74 27.62 -32.14
N PHE A 162 5.97 26.80 -31.44
CA PHE A 162 6.22 25.37 -31.24
C PHE A 162 4.90 24.64 -30.97
N VAL A 163 4.83 23.37 -31.39
CA VAL A 163 3.70 22.48 -31.08
C VAL A 163 4.23 21.28 -30.31
N GLY A 164 3.93 21.26 -29.01
CA GLY A 164 4.24 20.18 -28.10
C GLY A 164 3.22 19.05 -28.13
N GLU A 165 3.39 18.11 -27.21
CA GLU A 165 2.53 16.93 -27.05
C GLU A 165 2.15 16.75 -25.58
N LEU A 166 0.87 16.45 -25.32
CA LEU A 166 0.36 16.02 -24.03
C LEU A 166 -0.21 14.62 -24.17
N ALA A 167 0.17 13.69 -23.30
CA ALA A 167 -0.32 12.32 -23.35
C ALA A 167 -0.45 11.66 -21.97
N LEU A 168 -1.15 10.53 -21.97
CA LEU A 168 -1.25 9.63 -20.83
C LEU A 168 -0.31 8.44 -21.05
N ALA A 169 0.62 8.21 -20.14
CA ALA A 169 1.49 7.03 -20.16
C ALA A 169 0.75 5.78 -19.65
N THR A 170 1.22 4.59 -20.01
CA THR A 170 0.69 3.30 -19.52
C THR A 170 0.91 3.07 -18.02
N THR A 171 1.74 3.90 -17.40
CA THR A 171 1.92 4.00 -15.95
C THR A 171 0.82 4.83 -15.27
N GLY A 172 -0.06 5.48 -16.04
CA GLY A 172 -1.07 6.42 -15.57
C GLY A 172 -0.53 7.81 -15.23
N ARG A 173 0.73 8.11 -15.56
CA ARG A 173 1.31 9.44 -15.46
C ARG A 173 1.00 10.27 -16.70
N ILE A 174 0.82 11.57 -16.51
CA ILE A 174 0.92 12.54 -17.60
C ILE A 174 2.37 12.66 -18.04
N VAL A 175 2.56 12.71 -19.36
CA VAL A 175 3.83 13.07 -19.98
C VAL A 175 3.60 14.22 -20.95
N LEU A 176 4.55 15.14 -20.99
CA LEU A 176 4.46 16.34 -21.80
C LEU A 176 5.79 16.60 -22.50
N ARG A 177 5.69 16.94 -23.79
CA ARG A 177 6.81 17.37 -24.63
C ARG A 177 6.85 18.89 -24.71
N GLY A 178 7.91 19.47 -24.15
CA GLY A 178 8.25 20.88 -24.28
C GLY A 178 9.25 21.16 -25.41
N PRO A 179 9.62 22.44 -25.60
CA PRO A 179 10.68 22.85 -26.52
C PRO A 179 12.00 22.09 -26.25
N ALA A 180 12.77 21.83 -27.30
CA ALA A 180 14.05 21.08 -27.28
C ALA A 180 13.96 19.57 -26.96
N GLN A 181 12.75 19.02 -26.78
CA GLN A 181 12.54 17.58 -26.62
C GLN A 181 12.05 16.92 -27.93
N GLY A 182 12.49 15.67 -28.14
CA GLY A 182 11.98 14.82 -29.22
C GLY A 182 10.51 14.42 -29.01
N PRO A 183 9.86 13.84 -30.04
CA PRO A 183 8.51 13.29 -29.91
C PRO A 183 8.38 12.27 -28.78
N LEU A 184 7.21 12.21 -28.14
CA LEU A 184 6.93 11.20 -27.11
C LEU A 184 6.95 9.78 -27.69
N ASP A 185 7.52 8.84 -26.94
CA ASP A 185 7.59 7.43 -27.35
C ASP A 185 6.21 6.75 -27.25
N ARG A 186 5.59 6.52 -28.41
CA ARG A 186 4.25 5.93 -28.54
C ARG A 186 4.11 4.55 -27.89
N ARG A 187 5.20 3.80 -27.70
CA ARG A 187 5.16 2.45 -27.08
C ARG A 187 4.74 2.50 -25.61
N HIS A 188 4.91 3.65 -24.96
CA HIS A 188 4.62 3.85 -23.55
C HIS A 188 3.35 4.70 -23.32
N LEU A 189 2.63 5.05 -24.39
CA LEU A 189 1.43 5.88 -24.31
C LEU A 189 0.15 5.06 -24.42
N VAL A 190 -0.92 5.62 -23.86
CA VAL A 190 -2.27 5.11 -23.99
C VAL A 190 -2.91 5.81 -25.20
N GLY A 191 -3.05 5.07 -26.30
CA GLY A 191 -3.63 5.58 -27.53
C GLY A 191 -2.71 6.53 -28.29
N GLY A 192 -2.69 7.82 -27.94
CA GLY A 192 -2.05 8.86 -28.76
C GLY A 192 -1.57 10.09 -27.99
N VAL A 193 -1.53 11.24 -28.68
CA VAL A 193 -1.11 12.54 -28.13
C VAL A 193 -2.14 13.63 -28.46
N LEU A 194 -2.27 14.61 -27.56
CA LEU A 194 -2.92 15.90 -27.82
C LEU A 194 -1.85 16.91 -28.24
N ARG A 195 -2.16 17.74 -29.25
CA ARG A 195 -1.24 18.79 -29.70
C ARG A 195 -1.40 20.01 -28.81
N VAL A 196 -0.29 20.53 -28.32
CA VAL A 196 -0.26 21.67 -27.40
C VAL A 196 0.46 22.83 -28.11
N PRO A 197 -0.22 23.91 -28.49
CA PRO A 197 0.43 25.07 -29.07
C PRO A 197 1.21 25.84 -27.98
N TRP A 198 2.37 26.37 -28.35
CA TRP A 198 3.22 27.19 -27.48
C TRP A 198 3.42 28.57 -28.11
N SER A 199 3.11 29.62 -27.36
CA SER A 199 3.53 30.98 -27.70
C SER A 199 5.02 31.18 -27.40
N LEU A 200 5.62 32.23 -27.98
CA LEU A 200 7.01 32.61 -27.67
C LEU A 200 7.19 32.94 -26.18
N GLN A 201 6.18 33.56 -25.56
CA GLN A 201 6.17 33.85 -24.14
C GLN A 201 6.21 32.58 -23.30
N ALA A 202 5.37 31.58 -23.60
CA ALA A 202 5.37 30.29 -22.91
C ALA A 202 6.72 29.57 -23.06
N ALA A 203 7.31 29.57 -24.26
CA ALA A 203 8.62 28.96 -24.49
C ALA A 203 9.74 29.63 -23.66
N ARG A 204 9.73 30.97 -23.56
CA ARG A 204 10.66 31.73 -22.71
C ARG A 204 10.44 31.46 -21.23
N ALA A 205 9.19 31.42 -20.78
CA ALA A 205 8.85 31.12 -19.39
C ALA A 205 9.31 29.70 -18.99
N HIS A 206 9.13 28.71 -19.86
CA HIS A 206 9.62 27.35 -19.66
C HIS A 206 11.14 27.30 -19.55
N HIS A 207 11.86 27.96 -20.45
CA HIS A 207 13.33 28.01 -20.39
C HIS A 207 13.82 28.65 -19.08
N ALA A 208 13.24 29.80 -18.69
CA ALA A 208 13.59 30.45 -17.43
C ALA A 208 13.28 29.58 -16.21
N HIS A 209 12.18 28.82 -16.24
CA HIS A 209 11.83 27.88 -15.17
C HIS A 209 12.87 26.74 -15.08
N LEU A 210 13.26 26.15 -16.21
CA LEU A 210 14.29 25.10 -16.27
C LEU A 210 15.65 25.59 -15.73
N SER A 211 16.10 26.78 -16.13
CA SER A 211 17.37 27.35 -15.63
C SER A 211 17.35 27.53 -14.11
N ARG A 212 16.23 28.01 -13.55
CA ARG A 212 16.08 28.14 -12.08
C ARG A 212 16.05 26.78 -11.40
N ALA A 213 15.37 25.79 -11.98
CA ALA A 213 15.32 24.44 -11.44
C ALA A 213 16.71 23.78 -11.45
N ALA A 214 17.46 23.88 -12.55
CA ALA A 214 18.83 23.37 -12.64
C ALA A 214 19.76 23.98 -11.57
N ALA A 215 19.68 25.31 -11.38
CA ALA A 215 20.47 25.98 -10.34
C ALA A 215 20.10 25.54 -8.92
N ARG A 216 18.80 25.31 -8.64
CA ARG A 216 18.35 24.74 -7.35
C ARG A 216 18.88 23.33 -7.16
N THR A 217 18.67 22.45 -8.14
CA THR A 217 19.12 21.05 -8.09
C THR A 217 20.61 20.95 -7.85
N ALA A 218 21.43 21.77 -8.52
CA ALA A 218 22.88 21.80 -8.30
C ALA A 218 23.25 22.15 -6.85
N ARG A 219 22.61 23.17 -6.26
CA ARG A 219 22.85 23.55 -4.85
C ARG A 219 22.43 22.45 -3.88
N THR A 220 21.25 21.87 -4.09
CA THR A 220 20.73 20.77 -3.29
C THR A 220 21.65 19.55 -3.36
N LEU A 221 22.14 19.18 -4.55
CA LEU A 221 23.05 18.05 -4.72
C LEU A 221 24.40 18.28 -4.03
N ALA A 222 24.93 19.50 -4.09
CA ALA A 222 26.15 19.86 -3.38
C ALA A 222 25.98 19.70 -1.86
N ASP A 223 24.86 20.19 -1.30
CA ASP A 223 24.55 20.03 0.13
C ASP A 223 24.36 18.56 0.51
N CYS A 224 23.62 17.79 -0.30
CA CYS A 224 23.45 16.35 -0.13
C CYS A 224 24.78 15.59 -0.06
N ARG A 225 25.69 15.84 -1.02
CA ARG A 225 27.01 15.22 -1.05
C ARG A 225 27.84 15.63 0.16
N ALA A 226 27.86 16.92 0.50
CA ALA A 226 28.56 17.40 1.69
C ALA A 226 28.03 16.76 2.99
N TRP A 227 26.72 16.55 3.09
CA TRP A 227 26.09 15.89 4.24
C TRP A 227 26.48 14.41 4.34
N LEU A 228 26.46 13.66 3.23
CA LEU A 228 26.87 12.25 3.18
C LEU A 228 28.37 12.07 3.42
N GLU A 229 29.19 13.04 3.00
CA GLU A 229 30.62 13.05 3.28
C GLU A 229 30.89 13.13 4.79
N ARG A 230 30.17 14.04 5.49
CA ARG A 230 30.26 14.17 6.95
C ARG A 230 29.84 12.92 7.74
N GLN A 231 29.03 12.03 7.14
CA GLN A 231 28.68 10.76 7.80
C GLN A 231 29.83 9.74 7.81
N GLY A 232 30.83 9.91 6.92
CA GLY A 232 31.88 8.94 6.68
C GLY A 232 31.35 7.61 6.12
N GLU A 233 32.26 6.68 5.83
CA GLU A 233 31.93 5.37 5.25
C GLU A 233 30.96 4.58 6.13
N LYS A 234 31.25 4.46 7.43
CA LYS A 234 30.42 3.72 8.39
C LYS A 234 29.00 4.31 8.48
N GLY A 235 28.86 5.63 8.56
CA GLY A 235 27.56 6.26 8.64
C GLY A 235 26.74 6.07 7.35
N ARG A 236 27.38 6.14 6.18
CA ARG A 236 26.71 5.83 4.90
C ARG A 236 26.23 4.39 4.84
N ASP A 237 27.04 3.44 5.30
CA ASP A 237 26.67 2.02 5.35
C ASP A 237 25.48 1.77 6.29
N GLU A 238 25.43 2.45 7.44
CA GLU A 238 24.28 2.37 8.36
C GLU A 238 22.98 2.91 7.73
N LEU A 239 23.07 4.00 6.96
CA LEU A 239 21.94 4.55 6.20
C LEU A 239 21.46 3.59 5.10
N LEU A 240 22.39 2.96 4.38
CA LEU A 240 22.07 1.96 3.36
C LEU A 240 21.38 0.73 3.98
N GLU A 241 21.87 0.23 5.10
CA GLU A 241 21.23 -0.87 5.83
C GLU A 241 19.81 -0.50 6.30
N GLN A 242 19.64 0.71 6.84
CA GLN A 242 18.32 1.21 7.22
C GLN A 242 17.37 1.28 6.02
N ALA A 243 17.84 1.79 4.88
CA ALA A 243 17.04 1.89 3.66
C ALA A 243 16.70 0.51 3.08
N LYS A 244 17.64 -0.45 3.09
CA LYS A 244 17.42 -1.83 2.63
C LYS A 244 16.38 -2.56 3.49
N GLU A 245 16.50 -2.44 4.81
CA GLU A 245 15.52 -3.02 5.74
C GLU A 245 14.16 -2.35 5.57
N ALA A 246 14.10 -1.01 5.49
CA ALA A 246 12.86 -0.30 5.24
C ALA A 246 12.18 -0.73 3.93
N ALA A 247 12.95 -0.85 2.84
CA ALA A 247 12.43 -1.31 1.55
C ALA A 247 11.91 -2.76 1.59
N LEU A 248 12.61 -3.65 2.31
CA LEU A 248 12.22 -5.05 2.49
C LEU A 248 10.92 -5.19 3.30
N ARG A 249 10.77 -4.41 4.37
CA ARG A 249 9.69 -4.54 5.36
C ARG A 249 8.46 -3.68 5.07
N THR A 250 8.55 -2.76 4.10
CA THR A 250 7.43 -1.92 3.65
C THR A 250 6.64 -2.64 2.56
N ALA A 251 5.36 -2.33 2.45
CA ALA A 251 4.57 -2.81 1.31
C ALA A 251 5.12 -2.25 -0.02
N PRO A 252 4.65 -2.77 -1.16
CA PRO A 252 5.02 -2.28 -2.48
C PRO A 252 4.95 -0.76 -2.66
N PHE A 253 6.03 -0.15 -3.16
CA PHE A 253 6.07 1.27 -3.54
C PHE A 253 6.88 1.50 -4.83
N VAL A 254 6.61 2.62 -5.49
CA VAL A 254 7.22 3.11 -6.72
C VAL A 254 7.53 4.60 -6.55
N LEU A 255 8.79 4.98 -6.67
CA LEU A 255 9.28 6.36 -6.58
C LEU A 255 9.89 6.75 -7.92
N TYR A 256 9.79 8.02 -8.29
CA TYR A 256 10.39 8.54 -9.51
C TYR A 256 11.52 9.51 -9.18
N GLN A 257 12.53 9.56 -10.03
CA GLN A 257 13.49 10.66 -10.09
C GLN A 257 13.69 11.01 -11.56
N GLU A 258 13.09 12.13 -11.96
CA GLU A 258 12.90 12.48 -13.36
C GLU A 258 12.19 11.33 -14.11
N HIS A 259 12.92 10.63 -14.97
CA HIS A 259 12.47 9.50 -15.77
C HIS A 259 12.91 8.13 -15.18
N ARG A 260 13.73 8.11 -14.13
CA ARG A 260 14.16 6.89 -13.45
C ARG A 260 13.10 6.42 -12.46
N GLN A 261 12.92 5.11 -12.36
CA GLN A 261 11.97 4.49 -11.43
C GLN A 261 12.70 3.64 -10.39
N TYR A 262 12.34 3.84 -9.12
CA TYR A 262 12.78 3.02 -8.00
C TYR A 262 11.60 2.30 -7.39
N THR A 263 11.68 0.98 -7.26
CA THR A 263 10.54 0.19 -6.78
C THR A 263 11.03 -1.08 -6.13
N ASN A 264 10.36 -1.53 -5.06
CA ASN A 264 10.54 -2.86 -4.45
C ASN A 264 9.52 -3.89 -5.01
N PHE A 265 8.82 -3.53 -6.08
CA PHE A 265 7.64 -4.19 -6.62
C PHE A 265 7.77 -4.53 -8.12
N ARG A 266 7.10 -5.63 -8.53
CA ARG A 266 6.95 -6.13 -9.92
C ARG A 266 8.29 -6.50 -10.59
N GLU A 267 8.26 -6.64 -11.92
CA GLU A 267 9.36 -7.13 -12.76
C GLU A 267 10.46 -6.08 -12.99
N GLN A 268 10.14 -4.79 -12.83
CA GLN A 268 11.10 -3.68 -12.90
C GLN A 268 11.69 -3.32 -11.53
N ASN A 269 11.79 -4.31 -10.64
CA ASN A 269 12.27 -4.11 -9.27
C ASN A 269 13.74 -3.67 -9.29
N SER A 270 14.07 -2.58 -8.58
CA SER A 270 15.43 -2.04 -8.45
C SER A 270 15.86 -1.82 -6.99
N LEU A 271 14.98 -2.17 -6.04
CA LEU A 271 15.21 -2.06 -4.60
C LEU A 271 14.99 -3.40 -3.91
N THR A 272 15.52 -3.54 -2.69
CA THR A 272 15.28 -4.73 -1.87
C THR A 272 13.78 -4.97 -1.67
N GLY A 273 13.33 -6.20 -1.93
CA GLY A 273 11.94 -6.59 -1.82
C GLY A 273 11.72 -8.10 -2.07
N LYS A 274 10.53 -8.48 -2.56
CA LYS A 274 10.22 -9.91 -2.79
C LYS A 274 11.02 -10.52 -3.95
N THR A 275 11.39 -9.71 -4.94
CA THR A 275 12.10 -10.16 -6.16
C THR A 275 13.60 -9.99 -6.07
N LEU A 276 14.10 -8.91 -5.46
CA LEU A 276 15.53 -8.67 -5.22
C LEU A 276 15.84 -8.79 -3.73
N TRP A 277 16.76 -9.69 -3.36
CA TRP A 277 17.20 -9.86 -1.98
C TRP A 277 18.24 -8.81 -1.58
N PRO A 278 18.43 -8.55 -0.27
CA PRO A 278 19.56 -7.74 0.20
C PRO A 278 20.88 -8.31 -0.33
N GLY A 279 21.71 -7.50 -1.00
CA GLY A 279 22.97 -7.94 -1.61
C GLY A 279 22.88 -8.39 -3.08
N HIS A 280 21.72 -8.28 -3.72
CA HIS A 280 21.61 -8.52 -5.17
C HIS A 280 22.34 -7.43 -5.97
N PRO A 281 23.10 -7.76 -7.04
CA PRO A 281 23.80 -6.76 -7.85
C PRO A 281 22.87 -5.71 -8.48
N ASP A 282 21.69 -6.13 -8.97
CA ASP A 282 20.66 -5.22 -9.51
C ASP A 282 19.91 -4.38 -8.45
N CYS A 283 20.18 -4.57 -7.15
CA CYS A 283 19.60 -3.73 -6.10
C CYS A 283 20.47 -2.48 -5.92
N VAL A 284 19.92 -1.31 -6.25
CA VAL A 284 20.64 -0.02 -6.20
C VAL A 284 21.24 0.23 -4.82
N LEU A 285 20.50 -0.01 -3.74
CA LEU A 285 21.01 0.20 -2.39
C LEU A 285 22.13 -0.77 -2.01
N SER A 286 22.15 -1.96 -2.61
CA SER A 286 23.22 -2.95 -2.36
C SER A 286 24.47 -2.63 -3.17
N SER A 287 24.33 -2.12 -4.40
CA SER A 287 25.46 -1.76 -5.25
C SER A 287 26.24 -0.54 -4.76
N LEU A 288 25.65 0.29 -3.90
CA LEU A 288 26.31 1.45 -3.29
C LEU A 288 27.16 1.09 -2.07
N GLN A 289 26.95 -0.11 -1.50
CA GLN A 289 27.71 -0.55 -0.32
C GLN A 289 29.20 -0.63 -0.67
N GLN A 290 30.06 -0.10 0.20
CA GLN A 290 31.53 -0.06 0.00
C GLN A 290 31.99 0.75 -1.23
N LEU A 291 31.08 1.37 -1.99
CA LEU A 291 31.43 2.22 -3.12
C LEU A 291 31.77 3.63 -2.62
N PRO A 292 32.92 4.22 -3.00
CA PRO A 292 33.26 5.60 -2.68
C PRO A 292 32.18 6.59 -3.14
N LEU A 293 31.91 7.63 -2.34
CA LEU A 293 30.80 8.58 -2.56
C LEU A 293 30.94 9.34 -3.88
N GLU A 294 32.17 9.55 -4.35
CA GLU A 294 32.50 10.21 -5.61
C GLU A 294 31.97 9.43 -6.83
N LEU A 295 31.78 8.12 -6.69
CA LEU A 295 31.25 7.24 -7.72
C LEU A 295 29.73 7.09 -7.66
N TRP A 296 29.07 7.64 -6.63
CA TRP A 296 27.62 7.62 -6.54
C TRP A 296 27.05 8.61 -7.55
N SER A 297 26.01 8.21 -8.29
CA SER A 297 25.29 9.16 -9.13
C SER A 297 24.51 10.17 -8.30
N ASP A 298 24.18 11.31 -8.88
CA ASP A 298 23.35 12.34 -8.23
C ASP A 298 21.97 11.79 -7.81
N HIS A 299 21.42 10.88 -8.61
CA HIS A 299 20.20 10.16 -8.31
C HIS A 299 20.34 9.28 -7.06
N ASP A 300 21.43 8.54 -6.94
CA ASP A 300 21.68 7.65 -5.80
C ASP A 300 21.86 8.45 -4.50
N VAL A 301 22.55 9.58 -4.57
CA VAL A 301 22.69 10.54 -3.46
C VAL A 301 21.32 11.03 -2.97
N GLN A 302 20.47 11.50 -3.89
CA GLN A 302 19.12 11.96 -3.54
C GLN A 302 18.22 10.84 -3.04
N LEU A 303 18.35 9.63 -3.59
CA LEU A 303 17.58 8.46 -3.15
C LEU A 303 17.87 8.15 -1.68
N VAL A 304 19.14 8.02 -1.30
CA VAL A 304 19.55 7.68 0.06
C VAL A 304 19.09 8.74 1.05
N ILE A 305 19.29 10.02 0.74
CA ILE A 305 18.88 11.12 1.64
C ILE A 305 17.35 11.22 1.72
N GLY A 306 16.65 11.15 0.58
CA GLY A 306 15.20 11.20 0.53
C GLY A 306 14.56 10.09 1.38
N LEU A 307 15.03 8.84 1.22
CA LEU A 307 14.58 7.73 2.05
C LEU A 307 14.90 7.95 3.54
N THR A 308 16.11 8.44 3.86
CA THR A 308 16.51 8.72 5.24
C THR A 308 15.58 9.71 5.92
N LEU A 309 15.27 10.84 5.26
CA LEU A 309 14.38 11.87 5.79
C LEU A 309 12.95 11.33 5.99
N LEU A 310 12.41 10.60 5.00
CA LEU A 310 11.08 9.99 5.12
C LEU A 310 11.02 8.99 6.28
N ILE A 311 12.02 8.10 6.40
CA ILE A 311 12.09 7.09 7.47
C ILE A 311 12.18 7.76 8.84
N ARG A 312 12.98 8.83 9.00
CA ARG A 312 13.07 9.55 10.30
C ARG A 312 11.75 10.21 10.69
N SER A 313 10.92 10.62 9.73
CA SER A 313 9.66 11.32 10.00
C SER A 313 8.52 10.46 10.54
N ALA A 314 8.46 9.16 10.24
CA ALA A 314 7.44 8.25 10.79
C ALA A 314 7.73 6.74 10.62
N GLY A 315 8.99 6.37 10.39
CA GLY A 315 9.41 5.02 10.06
C GLY A 315 9.19 4.65 8.59
N ALA A 316 9.45 3.39 8.27
CA ALA A 316 9.47 2.88 6.89
C ALA A 316 8.14 3.09 6.13
N GLY A 317 7.01 3.08 6.84
CA GLY A 317 5.69 3.33 6.25
C GLY A 317 5.51 4.71 5.61
N ARG A 318 6.34 5.72 5.95
CA ARG A 318 6.25 7.05 5.30
C ARG A 318 6.66 7.00 3.83
N VAL A 319 7.52 6.06 3.43
CA VAL A 319 7.95 5.90 2.04
C VAL A 319 6.74 5.68 1.11
N GLU A 320 5.69 5.05 1.60
CA GLU A 320 4.47 4.80 0.83
C GLU A 320 3.67 6.09 0.50
N GLU A 321 3.91 7.19 1.20
CA GLU A 321 3.28 8.49 0.91
C GLU A 321 3.98 9.26 -0.21
N ALA A 322 5.19 8.83 -0.60
CA ALA A 322 5.88 9.28 -1.80
C ALA A 322 5.58 8.39 -3.02
N ASN A 323 4.69 7.40 -2.87
CA ASN A 323 4.39 6.47 -3.94
C ASN A 323 3.77 7.20 -5.14
N GLY A 324 4.28 6.94 -6.33
CA GLY A 324 3.85 7.58 -7.57
C GLY A 324 4.36 9.01 -7.77
N THR A 325 5.15 9.58 -6.85
CA THR A 325 5.67 10.95 -6.95
C THR A 325 7.18 10.97 -7.20
N GLN A 326 7.71 12.15 -7.51
CA GLN A 326 9.15 12.39 -7.55
C GLN A 326 9.75 12.32 -6.13
N LEU A 327 10.99 11.85 -6.05
CA LEU A 327 11.81 11.78 -4.86
C LEU A 327 13.03 12.69 -5.03
N SER A 328 12.80 14.00 -4.91
CA SER A 328 13.86 14.99 -4.74
C SER A 328 13.76 15.64 -3.35
N ILE A 329 14.82 16.34 -2.92
CA ILE A 329 14.81 17.01 -1.61
C ILE A 329 13.70 18.07 -1.54
N ASP A 330 13.44 18.79 -2.63
CA ASP A 330 12.34 19.75 -2.70
C ASP A 330 10.97 19.08 -2.45
N HIS A 331 10.73 17.90 -3.03
CA HIS A 331 9.49 17.15 -2.81
C HIS A 331 9.38 16.64 -1.38
N VAL A 332 10.49 16.18 -0.80
CA VAL A 332 10.53 15.74 0.60
C VAL A 332 10.28 16.92 1.53
N ALA A 333 10.92 18.08 1.30
CA ALA A 333 10.71 19.30 2.09
C ALA A 333 9.24 19.72 2.09
N ALA A 334 8.60 19.80 0.91
CA ALA A 334 7.18 20.13 0.82
C ALA A 334 6.27 19.08 1.48
N MET A 335 6.63 17.80 1.40
CA MET A 335 5.89 16.74 2.10
C MET A 335 5.99 16.92 3.63
N LEU A 336 7.19 17.15 4.15
CA LEU A 336 7.41 17.37 5.59
C LEU A 336 6.66 18.62 6.08
N GLU A 337 6.66 19.69 5.30
CA GLU A 337 5.98 20.94 5.65
C GLU A 337 4.45 20.77 5.70
N ARG A 338 3.87 20.07 4.72
CA ARG A 338 2.45 19.72 4.75
C ARG A 338 2.08 18.85 5.96
N ILE A 339 2.95 17.91 6.33
CA ILE A 339 2.76 17.08 7.54
C ILE A 339 2.85 17.95 8.80
N ARG A 340 3.80 18.91 8.83
CA ARG A 340 3.95 19.87 9.93
C ARG A 340 2.68 20.69 10.14
N HIS A 341 2.12 21.27 9.08
CA HIS A 341 0.84 21.99 9.15
C HIS A 341 -0.28 21.10 9.69
N SER A 342 -0.38 19.87 9.20
CA SER A 342 -1.38 18.91 9.68
C SER A 342 -1.21 18.64 11.18
N TYR A 343 -0.01 18.28 11.65
CA TYR A 343 0.22 17.99 13.07
C TYR A 343 0.11 19.21 14.00
N ASN A 344 0.39 20.41 13.49
CA ASN A 344 0.24 21.65 14.25
C ASN A 344 -1.23 22.09 14.36
N SER A 345 -2.15 21.51 13.59
CA SER A 345 -3.59 21.69 13.80
C SER A 345 -4.12 20.97 15.04
N VAL A 346 -3.34 20.03 15.60
CA VAL A 346 -3.69 19.29 16.82
C VAL A 346 -3.08 20.00 18.04
N PRO A 347 -3.81 20.14 19.15
CA PRO A 347 -3.30 20.77 20.37
C PRO A 347 -1.96 20.19 20.88
N GLY A 348 -1.06 21.06 21.33
CA GLY A 348 0.24 20.72 21.90
C GLY A 348 1.37 21.61 21.39
N GLU A 349 2.60 21.30 21.75
CA GLU A 349 3.78 22.06 21.31
C GLU A 349 3.91 21.97 19.77
N PRO A 350 3.90 23.12 19.07
CA PRO A 350 3.98 23.13 17.61
C PRO A 350 5.39 22.77 17.16
N VAL A 351 5.47 22.04 16.04
CA VAL A 351 6.74 21.78 15.36
C VAL A 351 7.11 23.01 14.53
N ALA A 352 8.28 23.58 14.80
CA ALA A 352 8.84 24.70 14.04
C ALA A 352 9.11 24.31 12.58
N PRO A 353 8.99 25.23 11.61
CA PRO A 353 9.43 24.98 10.24
C PRO A 353 10.94 24.72 10.19
N ALA A 354 11.40 24.06 9.13
CA ALA A 354 12.84 23.94 8.87
C ALA A 354 13.44 25.34 8.57
N ALA A 355 14.64 25.62 9.09
CA ALA A 355 15.31 26.91 8.86
C ALA A 355 15.72 27.12 7.39
N SER A 356 15.95 26.03 6.66
CA SER A 356 16.20 26.03 5.22
C SER A 356 15.78 24.67 4.60
N HIS A 357 15.93 24.55 3.28
CA HIS A 357 15.80 23.27 2.57
C HIS A 357 17.10 22.44 2.59
N GLY A 358 18.09 22.82 3.41
CA GLY A 358 19.31 22.04 3.62
C GLY A 358 19.03 20.72 4.35
N VAL A 359 19.84 19.70 4.08
CA VAL A 359 19.61 18.33 4.55
C VAL A 359 19.59 18.24 6.08
N GLU A 360 20.43 19.01 6.79
CA GLU A 360 20.46 18.98 8.26
C GLU A 360 19.21 19.60 8.90
N ASP A 361 18.71 20.70 8.34
CA ASP A 361 17.49 21.36 8.81
C ASP A 361 16.25 20.47 8.54
N LEU A 362 16.20 19.85 7.35
CA LEU A 362 15.15 18.90 7.00
C LEU A 362 15.21 17.63 7.85
N LYS A 363 16.40 17.15 8.22
CA LYS A 363 16.57 16.03 9.16
C LYS A 363 16.00 16.40 10.52
N THR A 364 16.30 17.59 11.02
CA THR A 364 15.79 18.10 12.30
C THR A 364 14.25 18.19 12.28
N LEU A 365 13.68 18.73 11.20
CA LEU A 365 12.23 18.75 11.01
C LEU A 365 11.65 17.33 10.98
N ALA A 366 12.24 16.41 10.22
CA ALA A 366 11.78 15.03 10.13
C ALA A 366 11.76 14.35 11.52
N GLU A 367 12.82 14.49 12.30
CA GLU A 367 12.90 13.92 13.66
C GLU A 367 11.84 14.52 14.60
N ALA A 368 11.63 15.84 14.53
CA ALA A 368 10.60 16.53 15.30
C ALA A 368 9.20 16.07 14.91
N LEU A 369 8.91 15.88 13.61
CA LEU A 369 7.65 15.31 13.14
C LEU A 369 7.44 13.87 13.60
N GLY A 370 8.50 13.06 13.61
CA GLY A 370 8.46 11.69 14.14
C GLY A 370 8.12 11.66 15.63
N ALA A 371 8.69 12.58 16.42
CA ALA A 371 8.34 12.75 17.82
C ALA A 371 6.90 13.23 18.01
N ARG A 372 6.48 14.25 17.25
CA ARG A 372 5.15 14.82 17.30
C ARG A 372 4.07 13.81 16.92
N ARG A 373 4.30 12.99 15.89
CA ARG A 373 3.38 11.92 15.47
C ARG A 373 3.01 10.97 16.61
N ARG A 374 3.96 10.61 17.47
CA ARG A 374 3.72 9.76 18.65
C ARG A 374 2.81 10.41 19.68
N GLN A 375 2.78 11.74 19.75
CA GLN A 375 1.85 12.48 20.59
C GLN A 375 0.48 12.59 19.92
N VAL A 376 0.44 12.95 18.64
CA VAL A 376 -0.78 13.15 17.86
C VAL A 376 -1.65 11.89 17.84
N ILE A 377 -1.08 10.71 17.58
CA ILE A 377 -1.82 9.44 17.52
C ILE A 377 -2.52 9.06 18.83
N ARG A 378 -2.11 9.65 19.97
CA ARG A 378 -2.75 9.43 21.27
C ARG A 378 -3.92 10.38 21.54
N GLN A 379 -4.01 11.48 20.79
CA GLN A 379 -5.03 12.52 21.00
C GLN A 379 -6.15 12.43 19.98
N VAL A 380 -5.78 12.17 18.72
CA VAL A 380 -6.71 12.16 17.59
C VAL A 380 -6.51 10.91 16.74
N PRO A 381 -7.58 10.31 16.18
CA PRO A 381 -7.45 9.21 15.25
C PRO A 381 -6.65 9.64 14.00
N LEU A 382 -5.55 8.94 13.76
CA LEU A 382 -4.85 8.99 12.49
C LEU A 382 -5.36 7.88 11.58
N TYR A 383 -5.43 8.15 10.29
CA TYR A 383 -5.71 7.13 9.29
C TYR A 383 -4.96 7.41 7.99
N ARG A 384 -5.03 6.48 7.03
CA ARG A 384 -4.55 6.71 5.66
C ARG A 384 -5.66 6.68 4.64
N GLU A 385 -5.60 7.59 3.69
CA GLU A 385 -6.27 7.45 2.40
C GLU A 385 -5.35 6.67 1.45
N ILE A 386 -5.90 5.71 0.72
CA ILE A 386 -5.18 4.95 -0.30
C ILE A 386 -5.89 5.15 -1.63
N HIS A 387 -5.26 5.87 -2.54
CA HIS A 387 -5.74 6.04 -3.91
C HIS A 387 -5.20 4.89 -4.77
N GLY A 388 -5.95 3.79 -4.81
CA GLY A 388 -5.57 2.51 -5.37
C GLY A 388 -5.10 2.58 -6.82
N THR A 389 -5.66 3.49 -7.62
CA THR A 389 -5.31 3.74 -9.02
C THR A 389 -3.83 4.04 -9.24
N LEU A 390 -3.21 4.85 -8.37
CA LEU A 390 -1.77 5.15 -8.42
C LEU A 390 -1.02 4.59 -7.20
N MET A 391 -1.70 3.77 -6.39
CA MET A 391 -1.20 3.22 -5.11
C MET A 391 -0.70 4.31 -4.13
N HIS A 392 -1.10 5.57 -4.33
CA HIS A 392 -0.66 6.70 -3.51
C HIS A 392 -1.33 6.66 -2.15
N LYS A 393 -0.57 6.92 -1.08
CA LYS A 393 -1.10 6.99 0.28
C LYS A 393 -0.93 8.37 0.86
N VAL A 394 -1.86 8.78 1.70
CA VAL A 394 -1.79 10.04 2.44
C VAL A 394 -2.21 9.78 3.87
N GLU A 395 -1.38 10.14 4.84
CA GLU A 395 -1.78 10.15 6.24
C GLU A 395 -2.67 11.36 6.54
N ARG A 396 -3.77 11.13 7.25
CA ARG A 396 -4.79 12.11 7.61
C ARG A 396 -5.04 12.12 9.11
N ILE A 397 -5.40 13.29 9.59
CA ILE A 397 -5.99 13.49 10.92
C ILE A 397 -7.49 13.54 10.71
N ALA A 398 -8.24 12.75 11.48
CA ALA A 398 -9.70 12.75 11.40
C ALA A 398 -10.27 14.13 11.80
N ALA A 399 -11.18 14.66 11.00
CA ALA A 399 -11.74 16.01 11.16
C ALA A 399 -12.92 16.05 12.16
N GLY A 400 -13.60 14.93 12.42
CA GLY A 400 -14.71 14.89 13.38
C GLY A 400 -15.33 13.50 13.58
N THR A 401 -16.25 13.38 14.54
CA THR A 401 -16.91 12.10 14.88
C THR A 401 -18.40 12.08 14.54
N ASP A 402 -18.86 13.04 13.74
CA ASP A 402 -20.26 13.14 13.33
C ASP A 402 -20.69 11.90 12.55
N GLY A 403 -21.83 11.32 12.94
CA GLY A 403 -22.34 10.08 12.37
C GLY A 403 -21.68 8.79 12.88
N VAL A 404 -20.56 8.87 13.63
CA VAL A 404 -19.93 7.69 14.27
C VAL A 404 -20.86 7.11 15.34
N ARG A 405 -21.42 7.96 16.20
CA ARG A 405 -22.30 7.55 17.32
C ARG A 405 -23.49 6.71 16.86
N ARG A 406 -24.17 7.12 15.80
CA ARG A 406 -25.33 6.39 15.27
C ARG A 406 -24.96 4.98 14.81
N ARG A 407 -23.79 4.80 14.17
CA ARG A 407 -23.32 3.46 13.76
C ARG A 407 -22.93 2.62 14.97
N ASP A 408 -22.31 3.24 15.97
CA ASP A 408 -21.95 2.62 17.25
C ASP A 408 -23.21 2.05 17.94
N GLU A 409 -24.22 2.89 18.16
CA GLU A 409 -25.51 2.52 18.76
C GLU A 409 -26.21 1.38 17.99
N GLU A 410 -26.23 1.47 16.66
CA GLU A 410 -26.85 0.45 15.81
C GLU A 410 -26.12 -0.90 15.88
N LEU A 411 -24.78 -0.89 15.85
CA LEU A 411 -23.98 -2.10 16.03
C LEU A 411 -24.22 -2.70 17.41
N SER A 412 -24.18 -1.86 18.45
CA SER A 412 -24.35 -2.32 19.83
C SER A 412 -25.71 -2.95 20.07
N ARG A 413 -26.77 -2.35 19.53
CA ARG A 413 -28.12 -2.89 19.59
C ARG A 413 -28.21 -4.27 18.94
N ARG A 414 -27.59 -4.47 17.77
CA ARG A 414 -27.57 -5.77 17.08
C ARG A 414 -26.78 -6.81 17.86
N LEU A 415 -25.63 -6.43 18.39
CA LEU A 415 -24.76 -7.33 19.14
C LEU A 415 -25.38 -7.75 20.47
N ALA A 416 -25.95 -6.82 21.24
CA ALA A 416 -26.67 -7.11 22.48
C ALA A 416 -27.88 -8.04 22.26
N ALA A 417 -28.48 -8.04 21.06
CA ALA A 417 -29.60 -8.92 20.74
C ALA A 417 -29.19 -10.37 20.39
N ARG A 418 -27.89 -10.64 20.16
CA ARG A 418 -27.36 -11.94 19.71
C ARG A 418 -26.32 -12.54 20.66
N LEU A 419 -25.66 -11.70 21.45
CA LEU A 419 -24.58 -12.06 22.36
C LEU A 419 -25.01 -11.75 23.81
N PRO A 420 -24.47 -12.46 24.81
CA PRO A 420 -24.78 -12.24 26.22
C PRO A 420 -24.06 -10.99 26.75
N LEU A 421 -24.35 -9.83 26.15
CA LEU A 421 -23.70 -8.55 26.43
C LEU A 421 -24.75 -7.48 26.72
N ALA A 422 -24.47 -6.62 27.69
CA ALA A 422 -25.28 -5.47 28.04
C ALA A 422 -24.58 -4.16 27.66
N GLY A 423 -25.34 -3.22 27.09
CA GLY A 423 -24.82 -1.91 26.70
C GLY A 423 -25.49 -1.35 25.45
N THR A 424 -25.35 -0.04 25.28
CA THR A 424 -25.85 0.76 24.16
C THR A 424 -24.74 1.26 23.26
N THR A 425 -23.47 1.13 23.67
CA THR A 425 -22.27 1.49 22.91
C THR A 425 -21.27 0.33 22.88
N LEU A 426 -20.37 0.29 21.89
CA LEU A 426 -19.38 -0.78 21.75
C LEU A 426 -18.42 -0.83 22.94
N ASP A 427 -18.14 0.32 23.55
CA ASP A 427 -17.34 0.40 24.76
C ASP A 427 -18.08 -0.24 25.94
N GLU A 428 -19.38 0.03 26.14
CA GLU A 428 -20.20 -0.62 27.17
C GLU A 428 -20.28 -2.14 26.97
N LEU A 429 -20.49 -2.61 25.73
CA LEU A 429 -20.44 -4.05 25.42
C LEU A 429 -19.08 -4.66 25.77
N GLY A 430 -17.99 -3.95 25.51
CA GLY A 430 -16.65 -4.36 25.91
C GLY A 430 -16.47 -4.46 27.43
N HIS A 431 -17.09 -3.56 28.20
CA HIS A 431 -17.12 -3.65 29.67
C HIS A 431 -17.97 -4.82 30.16
N SER A 432 -19.12 -5.07 29.53
CA SER A 432 -19.94 -6.24 29.83
C SER A 432 -19.19 -7.55 29.56
N ALA A 433 -18.42 -7.64 28.47
CA ALA A 433 -17.58 -8.80 28.19
C ALA A 433 -16.47 -8.98 29.24
N ALA A 434 -15.89 -7.89 29.73
CA ALA A 434 -14.85 -7.92 30.75
C ALA A 434 -15.38 -8.28 32.15
N ALA A 435 -16.68 -8.09 32.42
CA ALA A 435 -17.30 -8.44 33.69
C ALA A 435 -17.53 -9.96 33.86
N ASP A 436 -17.77 -10.69 32.77
CA ASP A 436 -17.83 -12.15 32.74
C ASP A 436 -16.99 -12.71 31.57
N PRO A 437 -15.66 -12.62 31.59
CA PRO A 437 -14.86 -13.03 30.44
C PRO A 437 -15.00 -14.54 30.15
N ALA A 438 -15.36 -15.36 31.15
CA ALA A 438 -15.45 -16.81 31.01
C ALA A 438 -16.46 -17.28 29.94
N TRP A 439 -17.46 -16.46 29.56
CA TRP A 439 -18.35 -16.83 28.45
C TRP A 439 -17.63 -16.92 27.10
N LEU A 440 -16.52 -16.18 26.91
CA LEU A 440 -15.73 -16.22 25.67
C LEU A 440 -15.13 -17.61 25.38
N ALA A 441 -14.94 -18.44 26.40
CA ALA A 441 -14.40 -19.79 26.28
C ALA A 441 -15.49 -20.88 26.19
N ARG A 442 -16.76 -20.56 26.48
CA ARG A 442 -17.88 -21.51 26.49
C ARG A 442 -18.56 -21.55 25.11
N PRO A 443 -19.17 -22.68 24.70
CA PRO A 443 -19.97 -22.72 23.48
C PRO A 443 -21.12 -21.71 23.49
N HIS A 444 -21.40 -21.09 22.35
CA HIS A 444 -22.52 -20.16 22.18
C HIS A 444 -23.16 -20.31 20.79
N GLY A 445 -24.45 -20.64 20.76
CA GLY A 445 -25.15 -20.95 19.51
C GLY A 445 -24.52 -22.16 18.82
N SER A 446 -24.19 -22.01 17.53
CA SER A 446 -23.51 -23.04 16.72
C SER A 446 -21.98 -23.00 16.80
N HIS A 447 -21.42 -22.11 17.63
CA HIS A 447 -19.97 -21.92 17.73
C HIS A 447 -19.40 -22.62 18.96
N ALA A 448 -18.18 -23.16 18.83
CA ALA A 448 -17.51 -23.90 19.90
C ALA A 448 -17.08 -22.98 21.05
N THR A 449 -16.85 -21.70 20.77
CA THR A 449 -16.53 -20.70 21.78
C THR A 449 -17.33 -19.40 21.63
N GLY A 450 -17.51 -18.67 22.72
CA GLY A 450 -18.10 -17.33 22.72
C GLY A 450 -17.27 -16.33 21.93
N LEU A 451 -15.94 -16.52 21.85
CA LEU A 451 -15.06 -15.71 20.99
C LEU A 451 -15.41 -15.89 19.51
N GLU A 452 -15.62 -17.13 19.05
CA GLU A 452 -16.06 -17.41 17.67
C GLU A 452 -17.41 -16.74 17.37
N ALA A 453 -18.38 -16.90 18.28
CA ALA A 453 -19.67 -16.25 18.15
C ALA A 453 -19.55 -14.72 18.12
N LEU A 454 -18.75 -14.13 19.00
CA LEU A 454 -18.52 -12.68 19.04
C LEU A 454 -17.93 -12.17 17.73
N VAL A 455 -16.92 -12.85 17.20
CA VAL A 455 -16.31 -12.49 15.91
C VAL A 455 -17.33 -12.58 14.79
N HIS A 456 -18.06 -13.70 14.70
CA HIS A 456 -19.06 -13.92 13.66
C HIS A 456 -20.19 -12.89 13.68
N GLU A 457 -20.81 -12.70 14.85
CA GLU A 457 -21.93 -11.75 15.00
C GLU A 457 -21.48 -10.30 14.78
N SER A 458 -20.26 -9.95 15.22
CA SER A 458 -19.66 -8.64 14.93
C SER A 458 -19.48 -8.43 13.45
N VAL A 459 -18.82 -9.35 12.75
CA VAL A 459 -18.57 -9.23 11.31
C VAL A 459 -19.88 -9.19 10.52
N THR A 460 -20.88 -9.99 10.90
CA THR A 460 -22.21 -9.99 10.29
C THR A 460 -22.93 -8.66 10.47
N ALA A 461 -23.03 -8.16 11.71
CA ALA A 461 -23.65 -6.88 12.01
C ALA A 461 -22.96 -5.73 11.28
N ILE A 462 -21.63 -5.77 11.20
CA ILE A 462 -20.82 -4.78 10.49
C ILE A 462 -21.07 -4.83 8.98
N ALA A 463 -21.18 -6.01 8.35
CA ALA A 463 -21.50 -6.08 6.93
C ALA A 463 -22.79 -5.31 6.62
N ASP A 464 -23.85 -5.55 7.41
CA ASP A 464 -25.14 -4.91 7.23
C ASP A 464 -25.15 -3.41 7.54
N VAL A 465 -24.64 -2.99 8.70
CA VAL A 465 -24.71 -1.58 9.15
C VAL A 465 -23.96 -0.64 8.21
N PHE A 466 -22.87 -1.10 7.62
CA PHE A 466 -22.07 -0.32 6.67
C PHE A 466 -22.49 -0.52 5.22
N ALA A 467 -23.50 -1.38 4.98
CA ALA A 467 -23.87 -1.84 3.65
C ALA A 467 -22.63 -2.27 2.83
N ALA A 468 -21.72 -3.01 3.48
CA ALA A 468 -20.52 -3.54 2.86
C ALA A 468 -20.85 -4.89 2.21
N ASP A 469 -20.40 -5.11 0.99
CA ASP A 469 -20.62 -6.38 0.28
C ASP A 469 -19.97 -7.55 1.02
N PHE A 470 -18.81 -7.30 1.64
CA PHE A 470 -18.18 -8.23 2.57
C PHE A 470 -17.65 -7.48 3.78
N ALA A 471 -17.76 -8.09 4.95
CA ALA A 471 -16.98 -7.73 6.13
C ALA A 471 -16.12 -8.93 6.54
N MET A 472 -14.98 -8.66 7.17
CA MET A 472 -14.10 -9.72 7.64
C MET A 472 -13.25 -9.31 8.83
N SER A 473 -12.94 -10.25 9.71
CA SER A 473 -11.98 -10.09 10.80
C SER A 473 -11.11 -11.33 10.95
N ARG A 474 -9.86 -11.13 11.35
CA ARG A 474 -8.83 -12.19 11.43
C ARG A 474 -8.17 -12.26 12.79
N GLY A 475 -7.54 -13.40 13.07
CA GLY A 475 -6.81 -13.66 14.30
C GLY A 475 -6.00 -14.97 14.23
N MET A 476 -5.59 -15.46 15.40
CA MET A 476 -4.91 -16.75 15.55
C MET A 476 -5.87 -17.83 16.02
N ARG A 477 -5.68 -19.07 15.53
CA ARG A 477 -6.54 -20.21 15.91
C ARG A 477 -6.31 -20.67 17.33
N SER A 478 -5.06 -20.81 17.76
CA SER A 478 -4.73 -21.35 19.08
C SER A 478 -3.95 -20.32 19.91
N LEU A 479 -4.66 -19.65 20.81
CA LEU A 479 -4.02 -18.83 21.85
C LEU A 479 -3.17 -19.69 22.80
N PRO A 480 -3.55 -20.93 23.17
CA PRO A 480 -2.70 -21.81 23.97
C PRO A 480 -1.34 -22.08 23.33
N ALA A 481 -1.31 -22.39 22.03
CA ALA A 481 -0.07 -22.63 21.30
C ALA A 481 0.83 -21.38 21.29
N LEU A 482 0.24 -20.20 21.02
CA LEU A 482 0.99 -18.95 21.05
C LEU A 482 1.55 -18.65 22.44
N ILE A 483 0.74 -18.72 23.49
CA ILE A 483 1.19 -18.45 24.86
C ILE A 483 2.31 -19.42 25.28
N LYS A 484 2.18 -20.71 24.95
CA LYS A 484 3.21 -21.71 25.21
C LYS A 484 4.53 -21.34 24.52
N ALA A 485 4.50 -21.04 23.23
CA ALA A 485 5.69 -20.68 22.46
C ALA A 485 6.31 -19.36 22.95
N LEU A 486 5.50 -18.38 23.37
CA LEU A 486 5.99 -17.12 23.94
C LEU A 486 6.69 -17.33 25.28
N ARG A 487 6.11 -18.12 26.19
CA ARG A 487 6.71 -18.43 27.50
C ARG A 487 8.02 -19.20 27.36
N ALA A 488 8.11 -20.06 26.35
CA ALA A 488 9.32 -20.84 26.04
C ALA A 488 10.31 -20.08 25.14
N GLU A 489 10.05 -18.82 24.81
CA GLU A 489 10.84 -18.01 23.87
C GLU A 489 11.16 -18.72 22.54
N SER A 490 10.23 -19.55 22.06
CA SER A 490 10.40 -20.43 20.91
C SER A 490 10.16 -19.67 19.60
N TRP A 491 10.97 -18.64 19.34
CA TRP A 491 10.79 -17.72 18.20
C TRP A 491 10.85 -18.43 16.84
N ALA A 492 11.67 -19.46 16.73
CA ALA A 492 11.79 -20.27 15.51
C ALA A 492 10.49 -21.04 15.23
N GLU A 493 9.79 -21.53 16.26
CA GLU A 493 8.50 -22.21 16.14
C GLU A 493 7.44 -21.24 15.61
N ILE A 494 7.29 -20.07 16.26
CA ILE A 494 6.34 -19.04 15.84
C ILE A 494 6.60 -18.59 14.40
N CYS A 495 7.87 -18.41 14.02
CA CYS A 495 8.25 -18.05 12.66
C CYS A 495 7.99 -19.17 11.63
N GLY A 496 7.94 -20.42 12.10
CA GLY A 496 7.72 -21.63 11.31
C GLY A 496 6.25 -21.95 11.02
N TRP A 497 5.31 -21.35 11.75
CA TRP A 497 3.88 -21.54 11.50
C TRP A 497 3.49 -21.16 10.07
N ASP A 498 2.58 -21.93 9.50
CA ASP A 498 1.97 -21.67 8.20
C ASP A 498 0.65 -20.89 8.32
N ILE A 499 -0.04 -20.68 7.20
CA ILE A 499 -1.29 -19.92 7.19
C ILE A 499 -2.44 -20.60 7.97
N THR A 500 -2.36 -21.92 8.22
CA THR A 500 -3.43 -22.68 8.88
C THR A 500 -3.52 -22.38 10.37
N HIS A 501 -2.47 -21.83 10.97
CA HIS A 501 -2.45 -21.37 12.37
C HIS A 501 -3.28 -20.09 12.60
N TYR A 502 -3.80 -19.51 11.52
CA TYR A 502 -4.58 -18.28 11.51
C TYR A 502 -5.98 -18.55 10.97
N PHE A 503 -6.93 -17.70 11.36
CA PHE A 503 -8.28 -17.71 10.80
C PHE A 503 -8.64 -16.33 10.25
N CYS A 504 -9.65 -16.29 9.39
CA CYS A 504 -10.35 -15.06 9.04
C CYS A 504 -11.82 -15.40 8.82
N CYS A 505 -12.70 -14.82 9.61
CA CYS A 505 -14.13 -14.85 9.39
C CYS A 505 -14.44 -13.87 8.26
N VAL A 506 -15.10 -14.32 7.20
CA VAL A 506 -15.56 -13.49 6.08
C VAL A 506 -17.05 -13.70 5.91
N VAL A 507 -17.83 -12.62 6.00
CA VAL A 507 -19.29 -12.66 5.86
C VAL A 507 -19.69 -11.76 4.68
N PRO A 508 -20.24 -12.33 3.60
CA PRO A 508 -20.87 -11.55 2.54
C PRO A 508 -22.28 -11.11 2.94
N ARG A 509 -22.72 -9.96 2.42
CA ARG A 509 -24.15 -9.67 2.35
C ARG A 509 -24.79 -10.45 1.21
N PRO A 510 -26.05 -10.91 1.32
CA PRO A 510 -26.73 -11.62 0.23
C PRO A 510 -26.75 -10.84 -1.09
N GLN A 511 -26.84 -9.52 -1.04
CA GLN A 511 -26.86 -8.65 -2.23
C GLN A 511 -25.53 -8.67 -3.01
N ALA A 512 -24.41 -9.06 -2.37
CA ALA A 512 -23.11 -9.12 -3.02
C ALA A 512 -23.06 -10.17 -4.15
N ARG A 513 -24.00 -11.12 -4.16
CA ARG A 513 -24.14 -12.15 -5.20
C ARG A 513 -24.23 -11.58 -6.62
N ALA A 514 -24.80 -10.39 -6.78
CA ALA A 514 -24.89 -9.71 -8.06
C ALA A 514 -23.51 -9.44 -8.71
N HIS A 515 -22.44 -9.34 -7.91
CA HIS A 515 -21.07 -9.16 -8.40
C HIS A 515 -20.39 -10.46 -8.85
N PHE A 516 -21.04 -11.61 -8.64
CA PHE A 516 -20.49 -12.94 -8.92
C PHE A 516 -21.40 -13.73 -9.86
N GLY A 517 -21.98 -13.05 -10.86
CA GLY A 517 -22.85 -13.68 -11.86
C GLY A 517 -24.11 -14.30 -11.24
N ASP A 518 -24.61 -13.72 -10.16
CA ASP A 518 -25.74 -14.23 -9.38
C ASP A 518 -25.56 -15.65 -8.80
N SER A 519 -24.32 -16.16 -8.69
CA SER A 519 -24.01 -17.45 -8.05
C SER A 519 -23.61 -17.31 -6.57
N VAL A 520 -24.30 -18.06 -5.71
CA VAL A 520 -24.00 -18.13 -4.26
C VAL A 520 -22.70 -18.90 -4.03
N GLU A 521 -22.44 -19.93 -4.83
CA GLU A 521 -21.23 -20.75 -4.80
C GLU A 521 -19.99 -19.91 -5.16
N ALA A 522 -20.09 -19.10 -6.22
CA ALA A 522 -19.03 -18.19 -6.62
C ALA A 522 -18.76 -17.12 -5.53
N MET A 523 -19.80 -16.66 -4.83
CA MET A 523 -19.65 -15.75 -3.69
C MET A 523 -18.98 -16.44 -2.50
N ALA A 524 -19.34 -17.70 -2.20
CA ALA A 524 -18.71 -18.50 -1.16
C ALA A 524 -17.22 -18.76 -1.44
N ASP A 525 -16.88 -19.10 -2.69
CA ASP A 525 -15.50 -19.26 -3.14
C ASP A 525 -14.69 -17.96 -3.02
N ALA A 526 -15.32 -16.82 -3.34
CA ALA A 526 -14.70 -15.51 -3.14
C ALA A 526 -14.44 -15.22 -1.67
N ALA A 527 -15.40 -15.51 -0.79
CA ALA A 527 -15.25 -15.36 0.66
C ALA A 527 -14.08 -16.20 1.20
N TRP A 528 -13.96 -17.45 0.76
CA TRP A 528 -12.82 -18.31 1.13
C TRP A 528 -11.49 -17.79 0.59
N ALA A 529 -11.45 -17.34 -0.67
CA ALA A 529 -10.25 -16.75 -1.26
C ALA A 529 -9.79 -15.50 -0.48
N MET A 530 -10.73 -14.66 -0.04
CA MET A 530 -10.46 -13.52 0.84
C MET A 530 -9.93 -13.98 2.20
N SER A 531 -10.57 -14.98 2.83
CA SER A 531 -10.17 -15.53 4.13
C SER A 531 -8.72 -16.04 4.09
N SER A 532 -8.38 -16.88 3.10
CA SER A 532 -7.02 -17.40 2.91
C SER A 532 -5.99 -16.29 2.70
N ARG A 533 -6.34 -15.26 1.91
CA ARG A 533 -5.45 -14.11 1.70
C ARG A 533 -5.25 -13.31 2.99
N MET A 534 -6.26 -13.24 3.86
CA MET A 534 -6.17 -12.58 5.17
C MET A 534 -5.37 -13.39 6.20
N GLN A 535 -5.48 -14.72 6.19
CA GLN A 535 -4.58 -15.60 6.96
C GLN A 535 -3.12 -15.39 6.57
N TYR A 536 -2.84 -15.23 5.26
CA TYR A 536 -1.49 -14.87 4.78
C TYR A 536 -1.01 -13.50 5.26
N ASN A 537 -1.91 -12.53 5.51
CA ASN A 537 -1.53 -11.26 6.16
C ASN A 537 -1.12 -11.49 7.62
N SER A 538 -1.88 -12.28 8.39
CA SER A 538 -1.53 -12.60 9.78
C SER A 538 -0.18 -13.30 9.86
N TRP A 539 0.05 -14.28 8.98
CA TRP A 539 1.31 -14.98 8.82
C TRP A 539 2.52 -14.06 8.56
N HIS A 540 2.31 -12.91 7.91
CA HIS A 540 3.36 -11.91 7.67
C HIS A 540 3.54 -10.91 8.80
N PHE A 541 2.52 -10.64 9.62
CA PHE A 541 2.59 -9.60 10.65
C PHE A 541 2.98 -10.13 12.02
N VAL A 542 2.63 -11.38 12.37
CA VAL A 542 2.99 -11.93 13.69
C VAL A 542 4.51 -11.93 13.95
N PRO A 543 5.37 -12.38 13.02
CA PRO A 543 6.82 -12.31 13.24
C PRO A 543 7.35 -10.88 13.43
N GLY A 544 6.71 -9.88 12.82
CA GLY A 544 7.08 -8.47 12.95
C GLY A 544 6.82 -7.85 14.33
N ASN A 545 6.16 -8.59 15.24
CA ASN A 545 5.95 -8.18 16.64
C ASN A 545 6.93 -8.89 17.62
N LEU A 546 7.79 -9.78 17.13
CA LEU A 546 8.73 -10.53 17.95
C LEU A 546 10.04 -9.76 18.16
N PRO A 547 10.81 -10.07 19.22
CA PRO A 547 12.15 -9.51 19.41
C PRO A 547 13.07 -9.80 18.22
N ARG A 548 14.12 -8.97 18.07
CA ARG A 548 15.15 -9.18 17.06
C ARG A 548 15.95 -10.44 17.40
N HIS A 549 15.58 -11.56 16.78
CA HIS A 549 16.22 -12.87 16.90
C HIS A 549 16.63 -13.38 15.50
N PRO A 550 17.72 -14.16 15.33
CA PRO A 550 18.16 -14.63 14.00
C PRO A 550 17.06 -15.28 13.16
N ALA A 551 16.21 -16.11 13.77
CA ALA A 551 15.07 -16.73 13.09
C ALA A 551 14.02 -15.71 12.60
N VAL A 552 13.80 -14.62 13.34
CA VAL A 552 12.86 -13.55 12.99
C VAL A 552 13.42 -12.69 11.87
N VAL A 553 14.71 -12.34 11.94
CA VAL A 553 15.41 -11.56 10.91
C VAL A 553 15.41 -12.30 9.57
N ALA A 554 15.70 -13.61 9.59
CA ALA A 554 15.70 -14.47 8.41
C ALA A 554 14.29 -14.69 7.81
N ARG A 555 13.23 -14.41 8.57
CA ARG A 555 11.84 -14.63 8.15
C ARG A 555 11.29 -13.43 7.38
N ASP A 556 10.68 -13.70 6.22
CA ASP A 556 9.96 -12.69 5.42
C ASP A 556 8.69 -12.17 6.14
N HIS A 557 8.77 -10.96 6.68
CA HIS A 557 7.68 -10.34 7.43
C HIS A 557 7.61 -8.85 7.11
N PHE A 558 6.42 -8.29 7.26
CA PHE A 558 6.18 -6.85 7.10
C PHE A 558 6.09 -6.19 8.46
N VAL A 559 6.33 -4.87 8.50
CA VAL A 559 5.99 -4.07 9.68
C VAL A 559 4.48 -4.17 9.90
N PRO A 560 4.02 -4.58 11.10
CA PRO A 560 2.59 -4.69 11.37
C PRO A 560 1.89 -3.32 11.26
N PRO A 561 0.69 -3.26 10.66
CA PRO A 561 -0.03 -2.00 10.50
C PRO A 561 -0.60 -1.52 11.85
N THR A 562 -0.53 -0.21 12.10
CA THR A 562 -0.90 0.40 13.39
C THR A 562 -1.96 1.48 13.29
N ILE A 563 -2.32 1.92 12.08
CA ILE A 563 -3.39 2.89 11.84
C ILE A 563 -4.36 2.36 10.77
N PRO A 564 -5.65 2.71 10.86
CA PRO A 564 -6.65 2.33 9.87
C PRO A 564 -6.44 3.04 8.54
N ASP A 565 -7.06 2.53 7.49
CA ASP A 565 -7.10 3.16 6.17
C ASP A 565 -8.42 2.98 5.45
N ILE A 566 -8.70 3.95 4.58
CA ILE A 566 -9.76 3.93 3.59
C ILE A 566 -9.14 3.92 2.20
N ALA A 567 -9.58 3.01 1.34
CA ALA A 567 -9.04 2.86 0.00
C ALA A 567 -10.10 3.11 -1.08
N PHE A 568 -9.67 3.77 -2.14
CA PHE A 568 -10.48 4.14 -3.30
C PHE A 568 -9.94 3.45 -4.55
N PHE A 569 -10.83 2.88 -5.36
CA PHE A 569 -10.52 2.22 -6.64
C PHE A 569 -9.35 1.22 -6.51
N SER A 570 -9.45 0.29 -5.55
CA SER A 570 -8.39 -0.70 -5.29
C SER A 570 -8.36 -1.87 -6.29
N ASP A 571 -9.33 -1.92 -7.19
CA ASP A 571 -9.60 -2.93 -8.21
C ASP A 571 -8.77 -2.75 -9.50
N GLN A 572 -7.69 -1.97 -9.43
CA GLN A 572 -6.90 -1.60 -10.62
C GLN A 572 -5.67 -2.47 -10.85
N HIS A 573 -4.97 -2.88 -9.78
CA HIS A 573 -3.60 -3.45 -9.89
C HIS A 573 -3.43 -4.86 -9.36
N HIS A 574 -4.05 -5.17 -8.21
CA HIS A 574 -3.81 -6.44 -7.53
C HIS A 574 -4.80 -7.49 -8.08
N HIS A 575 -4.30 -8.62 -8.58
CA HIS A 575 -5.16 -9.64 -9.21
C HIS A 575 -6.33 -10.06 -8.30
N GLY A 576 -6.07 -10.29 -7.02
CA GLY A 576 -7.14 -10.60 -6.06
C GLY A 576 -8.13 -9.46 -5.80
N HIS A 577 -7.76 -8.20 -6.03
CA HIS A 577 -8.69 -7.09 -5.97
C HIS A 577 -9.53 -7.00 -7.25
N VAL A 578 -8.88 -7.12 -8.42
CA VAL A 578 -9.57 -7.12 -9.72
C VAL A 578 -10.61 -8.25 -9.77
N SER A 579 -10.20 -9.49 -9.45
CA SER A 579 -11.07 -10.68 -9.55
C SER A 579 -12.21 -10.73 -8.52
N ASN A 580 -12.12 -9.93 -7.46
CA ASN A 580 -13.17 -9.78 -6.45
C ASN A 580 -13.79 -8.38 -6.45
N GLN A 581 -13.56 -7.61 -7.53
CA GLN A 581 -14.07 -6.25 -7.72
C GLN A 581 -13.86 -5.34 -6.49
N VAL A 582 -12.71 -5.44 -5.81
CA VAL A 582 -12.44 -4.70 -4.57
C VAL A 582 -12.23 -3.21 -4.86
N ARG A 583 -13.34 -2.48 -4.98
CA ARG A 583 -13.33 -1.09 -5.43
C ARG A 583 -13.08 -0.15 -4.26
N PHE A 584 -13.87 -0.25 -3.20
CA PHE A 584 -13.71 0.55 -1.99
C PHE A 584 -13.49 -0.36 -0.78
N SER A 585 -12.59 0.02 0.12
CA SER A 585 -12.36 -0.76 1.33
C SER A 585 -12.00 0.07 2.53
N ILE A 586 -12.33 -0.45 3.71
CA ILE A 586 -11.77 -0.02 4.98
C ILE A 586 -10.87 -1.13 5.50
N ARG A 587 -9.72 -0.78 6.07
CA ARG A 587 -8.90 -1.65 6.91
C ARG A 587 -8.75 -0.99 8.28
N SER A 588 -9.01 -1.73 9.34
CA SER A 588 -8.83 -1.27 10.70
C SER A 588 -8.03 -2.31 11.51
N PRO A 589 -6.69 -2.18 11.56
CA PRO A 589 -5.88 -3.03 12.42
C PRO A 589 -6.02 -2.61 13.89
N GLN A 590 -5.94 -3.60 14.79
CA GLN A 590 -5.94 -3.37 16.24
C GLN A 590 -4.86 -4.22 16.92
N PRO A 591 -4.22 -3.68 17.96
CA PRO A 591 -3.33 -4.45 18.80
C PRO A 591 -4.13 -5.42 19.68
N VAL A 592 -3.51 -6.55 20.01
CA VAL A 592 -3.99 -7.49 21.04
C VAL A 592 -2.84 -7.78 21.99
N GLU A 593 -3.08 -7.67 23.29
CA GLU A 593 -2.15 -8.11 24.33
C GLU A 593 -2.22 -9.62 24.51
N VAL A 594 -1.07 -10.31 24.40
CA VAL A 594 -0.93 -11.75 24.66
C VAL A 594 0.32 -11.98 25.50
N ALA A 595 0.16 -12.57 26.68
CA ALA A 595 1.27 -12.86 27.61
C ALA A 595 2.14 -11.62 27.93
N GLY A 596 1.51 -10.45 28.11
CA GLY A 596 2.22 -9.19 28.40
C GLY A 596 2.94 -8.56 27.19
N ARG A 597 2.68 -9.05 25.97
CA ARG A 597 3.22 -8.50 24.73
C ARG A 597 2.09 -7.99 23.83
N THR A 598 2.25 -6.76 23.35
CA THR A 598 1.39 -6.17 22.32
C THR A 598 1.70 -6.76 20.95
N PHE A 599 0.70 -7.34 20.29
CA PHE A 599 0.76 -7.72 18.88
C PHE A 599 -0.03 -6.74 18.03
N ASN A 600 0.66 -5.84 17.34
CA ASN A 600 0.05 -4.90 16.40
C ASN A 600 -0.52 -5.64 15.18
N GLY A 601 -1.70 -5.19 14.71
CA GLY A 601 -2.37 -5.76 13.54
C GLY A 601 -2.75 -7.24 13.67
N PHE A 602 -2.90 -7.72 14.92
CA PHE A 602 -3.28 -9.08 15.27
C PHE A 602 -4.74 -9.34 14.90
N VAL A 603 -5.62 -8.43 15.33
CA VAL A 603 -6.99 -8.28 14.82
C VAL A 603 -6.98 -7.21 13.74
N ASP A 604 -7.77 -7.41 12.70
CA ASP A 604 -7.89 -6.47 11.59
C ASP A 604 -9.27 -6.63 10.97
N LEU A 605 -10.13 -5.64 11.19
CA LEU A 605 -11.45 -5.57 10.56
C LEU A 605 -11.30 -4.98 9.16
N ARG A 606 -11.88 -5.63 8.14
CA ARG A 606 -11.95 -5.08 6.79
C ARG A 606 -13.36 -5.07 6.25
N LEU A 607 -13.68 -3.98 5.58
CA LEU A 607 -14.94 -3.80 4.84
C LEU A 607 -14.62 -3.69 3.37
N LEU A 608 -15.51 -4.25 2.56
CA LEU A 608 -15.40 -4.25 1.12
C LEU A 608 -16.68 -3.74 0.48
N ARG A 609 -16.54 -2.90 -0.55
CA ARG A 609 -17.63 -2.57 -1.45
C ARG A 609 -17.17 -2.74 -2.90
N CYS A 610 -17.94 -3.50 -3.68
CA CYS A 610 -17.66 -3.83 -5.07
C CYS A 610 -18.11 -2.71 -6.02
N ALA A 611 -19.17 -1.98 -5.66
CA ALA A 611 -19.70 -0.86 -6.44
C ALA A 611 -20.33 0.23 -5.54
N GLY A 612 -20.87 1.28 -6.15
CA GLY A 612 -21.59 2.35 -5.43
C GLY A 612 -20.70 3.45 -4.88
N ALA A 613 -21.16 4.12 -3.82
CA ALA A 613 -20.41 5.21 -3.20
C ALA A 613 -19.15 4.69 -2.47
N PRO A 614 -18.10 5.52 -2.30
CA PRO A 614 -17.02 5.19 -1.38
C PRO A 614 -17.49 5.10 0.08
N PHE A 615 -16.67 4.52 0.94
CA PHE A 615 -16.81 4.71 2.39
C PHE A 615 -16.46 6.17 2.76
N THR A 616 -16.92 6.64 3.91
CA THR A 616 -16.62 7.97 4.43
C THR A 616 -15.66 7.91 5.62
N GLU A 617 -15.09 9.04 6.03
CA GLU A 617 -14.30 9.11 7.28
C GLU A 617 -15.12 8.65 8.51
N PRO A 618 -16.40 9.04 8.68
CA PRO A 618 -17.24 8.45 9.73
C PRO A 618 -17.44 6.93 9.63
N ASP A 619 -17.42 6.32 8.43
CA ASP A 619 -17.46 4.86 8.30
C ASP A 619 -16.18 4.26 8.91
N LEU A 620 -15.04 4.81 8.52
CA LEU A 620 -13.72 4.38 8.98
C LEU A 620 -13.60 4.44 10.51
N LEU A 621 -14.02 5.54 11.13
CA LEU A 621 -13.93 5.72 12.58
C LEU A 621 -14.87 4.76 13.33
N ALA A 622 -16.09 4.53 12.84
CA ALA A 622 -17.02 3.58 13.43
C ALA A 622 -16.51 2.13 13.29
N ALA A 623 -16.00 1.76 12.11
CA ALA A 623 -15.36 0.48 11.88
C ALA A 623 -14.13 0.31 12.79
N HIS A 624 -13.37 1.38 13.03
CA HIS A 624 -12.22 1.35 13.93
C HIS A 624 -12.61 1.05 15.38
N ARG A 625 -13.72 1.62 15.89
CA ARG A 625 -14.28 1.29 17.21
C ARG A 625 -14.77 -0.16 17.26
N ALA A 626 -15.48 -0.62 16.24
CA ALA A 626 -15.96 -2.01 16.17
C ALA A 626 -14.80 -3.02 16.15
N SER A 627 -13.73 -2.71 15.41
CA SER A 627 -12.52 -3.52 15.42
C SER A 627 -11.86 -3.57 16.81
N ARG A 628 -11.85 -2.44 17.54
CA ARG A 628 -11.30 -2.37 18.91
C ARG A 628 -12.10 -3.23 19.88
N PHE A 629 -13.42 -3.28 19.73
CA PHE A 629 -14.27 -4.18 20.50
C PHE A 629 -13.88 -5.65 20.30
N ILE A 630 -13.68 -6.10 19.05
CA ILE A 630 -13.21 -7.47 18.74
C ILE A 630 -11.81 -7.73 19.33
N ALA A 631 -10.90 -6.76 19.22
CA ALA A 631 -9.56 -6.87 19.78
C ALA A 631 -9.57 -6.99 21.32
N ARG A 632 -10.42 -6.20 22.00
CA ARG A 632 -10.62 -6.28 23.46
C ARG A 632 -11.10 -7.68 23.88
N ALA A 633 -12.10 -8.22 23.19
CA ALA A 633 -12.57 -9.59 23.44
C ALA A 633 -11.46 -10.65 23.21
N THR A 634 -10.62 -10.44 22.19
CA THR A 634 -9.49 -11.33 21.90
C THR A 634 -8.41 -11.24 23.00
N THR A 635 -8.14 -10.06 23.56
CA THR A 635 -7.26 -9.90 24.73
C THR A 635 -7.82 -10.61 25.96
N LEU A 636 -9.12 -10.46 26.25
CA LEU A 636 -9.77 -11.19 27.36
C LEU A 636 -9.65 -12.72 27.18
N ALA A 637 -9.82 -13.22 25.95
CA ALA A 637 -9.62 -14.64 25.66
C ALA A 637 -8.16 -15.11 25.86
N ALA A 638 -7.18 -14.25 25.55
CA ALA A 638 -5.77 -14.54 25.82
C ALA A 638 -5.48 -14.56 27.34
N GLU A 639 -6.11 -13.68 28.11
CA GLU A 639 -6.02 -13.67 29.59
C GLU A 639 -6.63 -14.94 30.21
N LEU A 640 -7.80 -15.37 29.75
CA LEU A 640 -8.40 -16.65 30.16
C LEU A 640 -7.46 -17.84 29.87
N THR A 641 -6.84 -17.83 28.68
CA THR A 641 -5.89 -18.88 28.30
C THR A 641 -4.64 -18.86 29.19
N LEU A 642 -4.13 -17.68 29.55
CA LEU A 642 -3.02 -17.55 30.50
C LEU A 642 -3.38 -18.08 31.89
N ALA A 643 -4.64 -17.90 32.31
CA ALA A 643 -5.20 -18.39 33.57
C ALA A 643 -5.58 -19.88 33.56
N GLY A 644 -5.41 -20.58 32.44
CA GLY A 644 -5.60 -22.02 32.31
C GLY A 644 -6.92 -22.46 31.65
N THR A 645 -7.74 -21.54 31.14
CA THR A 645 -8.93 -21.85 30.34
C THR A 645 -8.61 -21.72 28.85
N PRO A 646 -8.37 -22.82 28.12
CA PRO A 646 -7.94 -22.76 26.73
C PRO A 646 -9.05 -22.17 25.84
N VAL A 647 -8.67 -21.24 24.95
CA VAL A 647 -9.57 -20.71 23.91
C VAL A 647 -8.98 -20.97 22.54
N GLU A 648 -9.72 -21.71 21.72
CA GLU A 648 -9.36 -22.02 20.34
C GLU A 648 -10.48 -21.67 19.36
N VAL A 649 -10.08 -21.27 18.15
CA VAL A 649 -10.97 -21.00 17.02
C VAL A 649 -10.84 -22.11 15.99
N THR A 650 -11.86 -22.95 15.97
CA THR A 650 -12.04 -24.10 15.06
C THR A 650 -12.90 -23.76 13.84
N ALA A 651 -13.73 -22.72 13.92
CA ALA A 651 -14.54 -22.22 12.82
C ALA A 651 -13.72 -21.49 11.72
N PHE A 652 -14.42 -20.99 10.70
CA PHE A 652 -13.87 -20.12 9.63
C PHE A 652 -12.82 -20.78 8.73
N ASP A 653 -12.93 -22.09 8.50
CA ASP A 653 -12.22 -22.81 7.45
C ASP A 653 -13.02 -22.84 6.13
N ALA A 654 -12.54 -23.55 5.11
CA ALA A 654 -13.22 -23.61 3.81
C ALA A 654 -14.62 -24.26 3.91
N PRO A 655 -14.78 -25.43 4.55
CA PRO A 655 -16.10 -26.02 4.79
C PRO A 655 -17.08 -25.10 5.52
N TRP A 656 -16.61 -24.38 6.56
CA TRP A 656 -17.45 -23.44 7.30
C TRP A 656 -17.97 -22.30 6.42
N HIS A 657 -17.11 -21.68 5.61
CA HIS A 657 -17.53 -20.59 4.72
C HIS A 657 -18.52 -21.08 3.67
N TRP A 658 -18.25 -22.24 3.07
CA TRP A 658 -19.16 -22.85 2.11
C TRP A 658 -20.54 -23.06 2.73
N HIS A 659 -20.59 -23.81 3.84
CA HIS A 659 -21.85 -24.15 4.49
C HIS A 659 -22.64 -22.93 4.97
N THR A 660 -21.95 -21.95 5.57
CA THR A 660 -22.60 -20.74 6.11
C THR A 660 -23.18 -19.87 5.00
N ILE A 661 -22.60 -19.89 3.79
CA ILE A 661 -23.02 -19.05 2.67
C ILE A 661 -24.03 -19.76 1.76
N THR A 662 -23.83 -21.04 1.45
CA THR A 662 -24.69 -21.82 0.55
C THR A 662 -25.83 -22.54 1.27
N GLY A 663 -25.70 -22.76 2.58
CA GLY A 663 -26.62 -23.61 3.35
C GLY A 663 -26.42 -25.13 3.14
N THR A 664 -25.45 -25.53 2.31
CA THR A 664 -25.20 -26.95 1.95
C THR A 664 -23.81 -27.41 2.38
N PRO A 665 -23.60 -28.69 2.70
CA PRO A 665 -22.25 -29.20 2.94
C PRO A 665 -21.47 -29.26 1.61
N PRO A 666 -20.14 -29.10 1.63
CA PRO A 666 -19.35 -29.15 0.41
C PRO A 666 -19.45 -30.51 -0.29
N GLY A 667 -19.68 -30.50 -1.60
CA GLY A 667 -19.68 -31.71 -2.43
C GLY A 667 -20.99 -32.50 -2.51
N THR A 668 -22.14 -31.90 -2.20
CA THR A 668 -23.45 -32.55 -2.36
C THR A 668 -24.03 -32.52 -3.78
N ASP A 669 -23.50 -31.67 -4.67
CA ASP A 669 -23.88 -31.62 -6.09
C ASP A 669 -22.67 -31.90 -7.00
N GLY A 670 -22.25 -33.17 -7.05
CA GLY A 670 -21.50 -33.67 -8.21
C GLY A 670 -22.51 -34.19 -9.25
N PRO A 671 -22.34 -33.92 -10.56
CA PRO A 671 -23.19 -34.54 -11.57
C PRO A 671 -23.10 -36.06 -11.40
N THR A 672 -24.23 -36.69 -11.10
CA THR A 672 -24.38 -38.15 -11.15
C THR A 672 -23.85 -38.63 -12.48
N ALA A 673 -22.74 -39.36 -12.45
CA ALA A 673 -22.19 -40.03 -13.63
C ALA A 673 -23.31 -40.86 -14.27
N PRO A 674 -23.55 -40.74 -15.59
CA PRO A 674 -24.53 -41.58 -16.26
C PRO A 674 -24.11 -43.04 -16.08
N ALA A 675 -25.08 -43.87 -15.67
CA ALA A 675 -24.91 -45.30 -15.51
C ALA A 675 -24.25 -45.91 -16.76
N PRO A 676 -23.33 -46.88 -16.62
CA PRO A 676 -22.65 -47.48 -17.76
C PRO A 676 -23.69 -48.15 -18.66
N GLN A 677 -23.89 -47.59 -19.85
CA GLN A 677 -24.64 -48.26 -20.90
C GLN A 677 -23.84 -49.49 -21.32
N GLY A 678 -24.39 -50.66 -21.01
CA GLY A 678 -23.86 -51.94 -21.42
C GLY A 678 -23.77 -52.03 -22.94
N VAL A 679 -22.62 -52.46 -23.44
CA VAL A 679 -22.41 -52.84 -24.84
C VAL A 679 -23.15 -54.17 -25.08
N PRO A 680 -24.11 -54.25 -26.02
CA PRO A 680 -24.60 -55.54 -26.47
C PRO A 680 -23.56 -56.20 -27.39
N ARG A 681 -23.47 -57.53 -27.28
CA ARG A 681 -22.50 -58.41 -27.94
C ARG A 681 -22.33 -58.20 -29.44
#